data_AF-A0A965U204-F1
#
_entry.id   AF-A0A965U204-F1
#
_cell.length_a   1.000
_cell.length_b   1.000
_cell.length_c   1.000
_cell.angle_alpha   90.00
_cell.angle_beta   90.00
_cell.angle_gamma   90.00
#
_symmetry.space_group_name_H-M   'P 1'
#
loop_
_entity.id
_entity.type
_entity.pdbx_description
1 polymer ?
#
loop_
_entity_poly.entity_id
_entity_poly.type
_entity_poly.pdbx_seq_one_letter_code
_entity_poly.pdbx_strand_id
1 'polypeptide(L)'
;MKKILLCQHGGSSNHGCEALARTVTTLIGELSEPCQITLYSYRKEEDLRLLGDVPGLKITGLAHLPGRFSAHNISYHLKKRMGANVSRLPITAEFRALVQESDLVIAIGGDNYCYHRGEGYYALDRFIKSQGKPYMLLGCSIEPDDLPRGLAAHLGLFDTITARESITYDALLENGVRAAVRANDTAFLLPTDCRALPQGFCEGNTVGINLSPLIMKSEQSPGITMENYRQLIQSILDTTDMAVALIPHVVWEEGDDRRPLRELYEQFRASGRVVLIDDADCRVLKGVISRLRFFVGARTHATIAAYSTGVPTLVVGYSVKAKGIAKDLFGAWENYVLPVQQLEAPDDLTKAFLWLSEREEETRETLKNILPQYRRCAAETGEAVANLLGIGRRATLAPRRTCTGCGACAAICPIGCITMRQDVEGFYYPVPDKNQCTGCGRCGKVCPVLNPCEPHPVEPSFAAQHRDEETKRASSSGGVFTALARQTLDAGGVAFGAAFDEKLQLRHVGVDSEAQLAALRGSKYVQSDTLPSLTEVKKALDAGKKVLFCGTPCQAAAVRRLFGRPEGLLVVDVICHGAPSPAVFASYLAELEAAHGARVTGVNFRSKDTGWKQFSFQATFENGKTYSATLHDDPYMKLFLNDLSLRPSCYFCETRGETSCADLTLGDFWGISKTQPALDDDTGVSFIGCNTDRGREAVQKLADVALHDSSFAAAAAANPCLLHPVAVPAARTEFFERRREAPLATLAAQLVSPPSFAARIKGKIKRVLKG
;
A
#
# COMPACT_ATOMS: atom_id res chain seq x y z
N MET A 1 -16.79 1.97 -27.69
CA MET A 1 -16.99 1.68 -26.26
C MET A 1 -17.07 0.18 -26.12
N LYS A 2 -16.19 -0.44 -25.33
CA LYS A 2 -16.17 -1.91 -25.17
C LYS A 2 -17.39 -2.37 -24.35
N LYS A 3 -18.01 -3.48 -24.71
CA LYS A 3 -19.16 -4.08 -24.02
C LYS A 3 -18.72 -5.27 -23.17
N ILE A 4 -19.02 -5.26 -21.88
CA ILE A 4 -18.67 -6.32 -20.93
C ILE A 4 -19.93 -6.90 -20.31
N LEU A 5 -20.07 -8.22 -20.33
CA LEU A 5 -21.17 -8.96 -19.71
C LEU A 5 -20.69 -9.67 -18.44
N LEU A 6 -21.22 -9.27 -17.29
CA LEU A 6 -21.09 -10.02 -16.04
C LEU A 6 -22.22 -11.06 -15.96
N CYS A 7 -21.90 -12.33 -15.72
CA CYS A 7 -22.87 -13.42 -15.69
C CYS A 7 -22.60 -14.42 -14.55
N GLN A 8 -23.47 -15.43 -14.44
CA GLN A 8 -23.45 -16.42 -13.36
C GLN A 8 -23.57 -15.82 -11.95
N HIS A 9 -24.29 -14.71 -11.84
CA HIS A 9 -24.56 -14.01 -10.58
C HIS A 9 -25.80 -14.56 -9.89
N GLY A 10 -25.66 -15.02 -8.65
CA GLY A 10 -26.76 -15.63 -7.88
C GLY A 10 -27.77 -14.63 -7.30
N GLY A 11 -27.44 -13.33 -7.31
CA GLY A 11 -28.16 -12.22 -6.67
C GLY A 11 -27.31 -11.52 -5.59
N SER A 12 -27.72 -10.35 -5.13
CA SER A 12 -26.97 -9.52 -4.18
C SER A 12 -27.45 -9.57 -2.73
N SER A 13 -28.57 -10.22 -2.42
CA SER A 13 -28.95 -10.53 -1.03
C SER A 13 -28.08 -11.65 -0.41
N ASN A 14 -27.13 -12.17 -1.17
CA ASN A 14 -25.84 -12.62 -0.66
C ASN A 14 -24.85 -11.46 -0.83
N HIS A 15 -24.52 -10.79 0.27
CA HIS A 15 -23.69 -9.57 0.23
C HIS A 15 -22.24 -9.81 -0.22
N GLY A 16 -21.80 -11.08 -0.27
CA GLY A 16 -20.56 -11.44 -0.96
C GLY A 16 -20.65 -11.29 -2.47
N CYS A 17 -21.75 -11.75 -3.08
CA CYS A 17 -22.00 -11.55 -4.51
C CYS A 17 -22.21 -10.06 -4.84
N GLU A 18 -22.88 -9.30 -3.95
CA GLU A 18 -22.98 -7.85 -4.06
C GLU A 18 -21.59 -7.19 -4.09
N ALA A 19 -20.72 -7.56 -3.13
CA ALA A 19 -19.38 -7.01 -3.02
C ALA A 19 -18.57 -7.25 -4.30
N LEU A 20 -18.54 -8.48 -4.82
CA LEU A 20 -17.84 -8.83 -6.06
C LEU A 20 -18.35 -8.05 -7.27
N ALA A 21 -19.68 -7.93 -7.43
CA ALA A 21 -20.27 -7.17 -8.52
C ALA A 21 -19.89 -5.69 -8.47
N ARG A 22 -19.86 -5.08 -7.27
CA ARG A 22 -19.41 -3.70 -7.08
C ARG A 22 -17.93 -3.54 -7.40
N THR A 23 -17.07 -4.36 -6.82
CA THR A 23 -15.61 -4.20 -6.94
C THR A 23 -15.10 -4.48 -8.34
N VAL A 24 -15.62 -5.51 -9.03
CA VAL A 24 -15.25 -5.74 -10.43
C VAL A 24 -15.70 -4.60 -11.33
N THR A 25 -16.89 -4.03 -11.08
CA THR A 25 -17.39 -2.87 -11.84
C THR A 25 -16.51 -1.64 -11.61
N THR A 26 -16.07 -1.40 -10.36
CA THR A 26 -15.13 -0.33 -10.04
C THR A 26 -13.79 -0.51 -10.79
N LEU A 27 -13.22 -1.71 -10.76
CA LEU A 27 -11.97 -2.02 -11.48
C LEU A 27 -12.09 -1.81 -12.99
N ILE A 28 -13.23 -2.19 -13.59
CA ILE A 28 -13.52 -1.91 -15.00
C ILE A 28 -13.63 -0.40 -15.27
N GLY A 29 -14.19 0.38 -14.35
CA GLY A 29 -14.26 1.84 -14.45
C GLY A 29 -12.90 2.55 -14.46
N GLU A 30 -11.84 1.86 -14.03
CA GLU A 30 -10.46 2.35 -14.01
C GLU A 30 -9.69 2.04 -15.30
N LEU A 31 -10.30 1.39 -16.28
CA LEU A 31 -9.70 1.14 -17.59
C LEU A 31 -9.52 2.45 -18.38
N SER A 32 -8.54 2.46 -19.29
CA SER A 32 -8.16 3.63 -20.08
C SER A 32 -9.26 4.06 -21.04
N GLU A 33 -10.08 3.12 -21.51
CA GLU A 33 -11.24 3.37 -22.35
C GLU A 33 -12.55 3.14 -21.58
N PRO A 34 -13.60 3.94 -21.84
CA PRO A 34 -14.90 3.72 -21.24
C PRO A 34 -15.49 2.38 -21.71
N CYS A 35 -16.07 1.63 -20.77
CA CYS A 35 -16.72 0.35 -21.01
C CYS A 35 -18.21 0.42 -20.63
N GLN A 36 -19.06 -0.23 -21.42
CA GLN A 36 -20.45 -0.48 -21.08
C GLN A 36 -20.55 -1.82 -20.36
N ILE A 37 -21.01 -1.81 -19.11
CA ILE A 37 -21.06 -3.00 -18.26
C ILE A 37 -22.51 -3.43 -18.09
N THR A 38 -22.81 -4.70 -18.39
CA THR A 38 -24.13 -5.28 -18.17
C THR A 38 -24.02 -6.49 -17.24
N LEU A 39 -24.78 -6.48 -16.14
CA LEU A 39 -24.99 -7.64 -15.28
C LEU A 39 -26.23 -8.40 -15.73
N TYR A 40 -26.04 -9.66 -16.11
CA TYR A 40 -27.15 -10.60 -16.29
C TYR A 40 -27.46 -11.30 -14.96
N SER A 41 -28.52 -10.82 -14.33
CA SER A 41 -29.02 -11.29 -13.05
C SER A 41 -30.09 -12.38 -13.22
N TYR A 42 -30.09 -13.34 -12.30
CA TYR A 42 -31.19 -14.31 -12.13
C TYR A 42 -32.17 -13.90 -11.00
N ARG A 43 -31.98 -12.71 -10.43
CA ARG A 43 -32.79 -12.06 -9.38
C ARG A 43 -32.87 -10.56 -9.64
N LYS A 44 -33.37 -10.16 -10.81
CA LYS A 44 -33.22 -8.80 -11.36
C LYS A 44 -33.71 -7.70 -10.40
N GLU A 45 -34.88 -7.86 -9.78
CA GLU A 45 -35.45 -6.84 -8.88
C GLU A 45 -34.60 -6.67 -7.62
N GLU A 46 -34.05 -7.77 -7.11
CA GLU A 46 -33.13 -7.77 -5.96
C GLU A 46 -31.85 -7.00 -6.26
N ASP A 47 -31.24 -7.26 -7.42
CA ASP A 47 -30.01 -6.61 -7.85
C ASP A 47 -30.24 -5.15 -8.26
N LEU A 48 -31.39 -4.79 -8.84
CA LEU A 48 -31.72 -3.38 -9.09
C LEU A 48 -31.78 -2.58 -7.78
N ARG A 49 -32.33 -3.17 -6.72
CA ARG A 49 -32.39 -2.52 -5.40
C ARG A 49 -31.00 -2.35 -4.78
N LEU A 50 -30.15 -3.37 -4.86
CA LEU A 50 -28.85 -3.39 -4.15
C LEU A 50 -27.67 -2.88 -4.99
N LEU A 51 -27.74 -2.91 -6.32
CA LEU A 51 -26.65 -2.50 -7.22
C LEU A 51 -27.07 -1.38 -8.18
N GLY A 52 -28.31 -0.90 -8.12
CA GLY A 52 -28.80 0.20 -8.96
C GLY A 52 -28.07 1.52 -8.73
N ASP A 53 -27.37 1.67 -7.60
CA ASP A 53 -26.51 2.82 -7.29
C ASP A 53 -25.12 2.74 -7.92
N VAL A 54 -24.74 1.61 -8.54
CA VAL A 54 -23.40 1.41 -9.11
C VAL A 54 -23.27 2.17 -10.43
N PRO A 55 -22.38 3.18 -10.53
CA PRO A 55 -22.25 3.99 -11.74
C PRO A 55 -21.84 3.15 -12.96
N GLY A 56 -22.58 3.28 -14.06
CA GLY A 56 -22.26 2.62 -15.33
C GLY A 56 -22.63 1.13 -15.42
N LEU A 57 -23.25 0.56 -14.38
CA LEU A 57 -23.73 -0.82 -14.39
C LEU A 57 -25.18 -0.90 -14.87
N LYS A 58 -25.40 -1.55 -16.02
CA LYS A 58 -26.76 -1.91 -16.48
C LYS A 58 -27.14 -3.28 -15.92
N ILE A 59 -28.34 -3.41 -15.35
CA ILE A 59 -28.83 -4.69 -14.81
C ILE A 59 -30.00 -5.20 -15.67
N THR A 60 -29.91 -6.45 -16.11
CA THR A 60 -30.97 -7.12 -16.85
C THR A 60 -31.01 -8.62 -16.53
N GLY A 61 -31.93 -9.37 -17.13
CA GLY A 61 -32.07 -10.80 -16.94
C GLY A 61 -33.42 -11.20 -16.35
N LEU A 62 -33.44 -12.30 -15.58
CA LEU A 62 -34.67 -12.90 -15.09
C LEU A 62 -35.09 -12.30 -13.75
N ALA A 63 -36.40 -12.15 -13.56
CA ALA A 63 -36.98 -11.72 -12.28
C ALA A 63 -36.57 -12.68 -11.15
N HIS A 64 -36.77 -13.99 -11.39
CA HIS A 64 -36.39 -15.06 -10.47
C HIS A 64 -35.83 -16.27 -11.20
N LEU A 65 -35.01 -17.07 -10.52
CA LEU A 65 -34.61 -18.39 -10.99
C LEU A 65 -35.84 -19.27 -11.25
N PRO A 66 -35.82 -20.13 -12.28
CA PRO A 66 -36.91 -21.07 -12.52
C PRO A 66 -37.17 -21.92 -11.27
N GLY A 67 -38.42 -21.97 -10.81
CA GLY A 67 -38.81 -22.78 -9.65
C GLY A 67 -38.65 -24.29 -9.90
N ARG A 68 -38.64 -25.10 -8.83
CA ARG A 68 -38.40 -26.56 -8.90
C ARG A 68 -39.27 -27.29 -9.92
N PHE A 69 -40.52 -26.86 -10.09
CA PHE A 69 -41.51 -27.45 -11.01
C PHE A 69 -41.64 -26.72 -12.36
N SER A 70 -40.73 -25.79 -12.67
CA SER A 70 -40.72 -25.12 -13.97
C SER A 70 -40.37 -26.08 -15.11
N ALA A 71 -40.88 -25.81 -16.31
CA ALA A 71 -40.56 -26.58 -17.51
C ALA A 71 -39.04 -26.67 -17.76
N HIS A 72 -38.30 -25.59 -17.44
CA HIS A 72 -36.83 -25.58 -17.51
C HIS A 72 -36.20 -26.58 -16.54
N ASN A 73 -36.54 -26.54 -15.25
CA ASN A 73 -35.94 -27.46 -14.27
C ASN A 73 -36.34 -28.92 -14.49
N ILE A 74 -37.59 -29.18 -14.89
CA ILE A 74 -38.05 -30.53 -15.27
C ILE A 74 -37.21 -31.04 -16.46
N SER A 75 -37.07 -30.23 -17.51
CA SER A 75 -36.26 -30.54 -18.68
C SER A 75 -34.78 -30.75 -18.33
N TYR A 76 -34.21 -29.89 -17.49
CA TYR A 76 -32.84 -30.02 -16.98
C TYR A 76 -32.63 -31.36 -16.28
N HIS A 77 -33.48 -31.73 -15.32
CA HIS A 77 -33.33 -32.97 -14.56
C HIS A 77 -33.58 -34.22 -15.41
N LEU A 78 -34.53 -34.19 -16.35
CA LEU A 78 -34.78 -35.28 -17.30
C LEU A 78 -33.58 -35.50 -18.21
N LYS A 79 -33.09 -34.44 -18.86
CA LYS A 79 -31.94 -34.50 -19.77
C LYS A 79 -30.66 -34.91 -19.03
N LYS A 80 -30.46 -34.42 -17.81
CA LYS A 80 -29.32 -34.84 -16.96
C LYS A 80 -29.39 -36.33 -16.62
N ARG A 81 -30.57 -36.88 -16.31
CA ARG A 81 -30.74 -38.33 -16.08
C ARG A 81 -30.44 -39.16 -17.33
N MET A 82 -30.67 -38.61 -18.53
CA MET A 82 -30.32 -39.22 -19.80
C MET A 82 -28.84 -39.03 -20.19
N GLY A 83 -28.00 -38.51 -19.30
CA GLY A 83 -26.57 -38.27 -19.56
C GLY A 83 -26.28 -37.05 -20.45
N ALA A 84 -27.28 -36.23 -20.78
CA ALA A 84 -27.06 -35.04 -21.60
C ALA A 84 -26.41 -33.92 -20.78
N ASN A 85 -25.43 -33.24 -21.37
CA ASN A 85 -24.83 -32.05 -20.77
C ASN A 85 -25.73 -30.84 -21.01
N VAL A 86 -26.45 -30.42 -19.97
CA VAL A 86 -27.43 -29.33 -20.00
C VAL A 86 -27.13 -28.30 -18.93
N SER A 87 -27.40 -27.03 -19.24
CA SER A 87 -27.15 -25.92 -18.32
C SER A 87 -28.23 -25.88 -17.24
N ARG A 88 -27.80 -25.79 -15.98
CA ARG A 88 -28.66 -25.53 -14.82
C ARG A 88 -29.31 -24.15 -14.95
N LEU A 89 -28.54 -23.15 -15.39
CA LEU A 89 -29.04 -21.80 -15.62
C LEU A 89 -29.70 -21.69 -17.02
N PRO A 90 -30.86 -21.03 -17.15
CA PRO A 90 -31.51 -20.87 -18.44
C PRO A 90 -30.70 -19.99 -19.39
N ILE A 91 -30.56 -20.44 -20.65
CA ILE A 91 -29.92 -19.71 -21.75
C ILE A 91 -31.02 -19.06 -22.60
N THR A 92 -31.50 -17.89 -22.16
CA THR A 92 -32.61 -17.17 -22.82
C THR A 92 -32.17 -16.51 -24.13
N ALA A 93 -33.12 -16.09 -24.97
CA ALA A 93 -32.83 -15.32 -26.18
C ALA A 93 -32.08 -14.01 -25.86
N GLU A 94 -32.47 -13.32 -24.79
CA GLU A 94 -31.79 -12.13 -24.28
C GLU A 94 -30.34 -12.42 -23.88
N PHE A 95 -30.11 -13.49 -23.10
CA PHE A 95 -28.75 -13.86 -22.70
C PHE A 95 -27.86 -14.16 -23.91
N ARG A 96 -28.39 -14.88 -24.91
CA ARG A 96 -27.67 -15.16 -26.17
C ARG A 96 -27.27 -13.88 -26.90
N ALA A 97 -28.19 -12.94 -27.05
CA ALA A 97 -27.93 -11.65 -27.68
C ALA A 97 -26.83 -10.88 -26.94
N LEU A 98 -26.90 -10.81 -25.60
CA LEU A 98 -25.89 -10.12 -24.78
C LEU A 98 -24.49 -10.74 -24.94
N VAL A 99 -24.38 -12.07 -24.95
CA VAL A 99 -23.09 -12.74 -25.19
C VAL A 99 -22.55 -12.39 -26.57
N GLN A 100 -23.38 -12.42 -27.62
CA GLN A 100 -22.96 -12.12 -29.00
C GLN A 100 -22.52 -10.66 -29.17
N GLU A 101 -23.17 -9.73 -28.48
CA GLU A 101 -22.85 -8.30 -28.53
C GLU A 101 -21.64 -7.91 -27.67
N SER A 102 -21.22 -8.75 -26.73
CA SER A 102 -20.14 -8.40 -25.79
C SER A 102 -18.76 -8.58 -26.41
N ASP A 103 -17.81 -7.75 -25.97
CA ASP A 103 -16.37 -7.88 -26.25
C ASP A 103 -15.67 -8.79 -25.23
N LEU A 104 -16.23 -8.91 -24.02
CA LEU A 104 -15.75 -9.78 -22.95
C LEU A 104 -16.93 -10.28 -22.10
N VAL A 105 -16.89 -11.56 -21.72
CA VAL A 105 -17.82 -12.14 -20.74
C VAL A 105 -17.04 -12.51 -19.47
N ILE A 106 -17.60 -12.21 -18.30
CA ILE A 106 -17.00 -12.49 -17.00
C ILE A 106 -18.00 -13.27 -16.14
N ALA A 107 -17.68 -14.51 -15.80
CA ALA A 107 -18.42 -15.27 -14.80
C ALA A 107 -18.01 -14.83 -13.39
N ILE A 108 -18.94 -14.23 -12.65
CA ILE A 108 -18.68 -13.68 -11.30
C ILE A 108 -19.14 -14.60 -10.15
N GLY A 109 -19.52 -15.84 -10.47
CA GLY A 109 -19.89 -16.85 -9.49
C GLY A 109 -18.68 -17.64 -8.97
N GLY A 110 -18.00 -17.12 -7.96
CA GLY A 110 -16.74 -17.70 -7.45
C GLY A 110 -16.84 -19.10 -6.81
N ASP A 111 -18.04 -19.54 -6.43
CA ASP A 111 -18.28 -20.85 -5.79
C ASP A 111 -18.87 -21.90 -6.77
N ASN A 112 -19.00 -21.59 -8.06
CA ASN A 112 -19.73 -22.43 -9.02
C ASN A 112 -19.04 -23.77 -9.35
N TYR A 113 -17.73 -23.85 -9.15
CA TYR A 113 -16.88 -25.01 -9.51
C TYR A 113 -16.26 -25.71 -8.30
N CYS A 114 -16.87 -25.54 -7.12
CA CYS A 114 -16.34 -26.00 -5.84
C CYS A 114 -17.22 -27.12 -5.25
N TYR A 115 -16.64 -27.96 -4.37
CA TYR A 115 -17.35 -28.97 -3.59
C TYR A 115 -17.97 -30.08 -4.45
N HIS A 116 -17.23 -30.60 -5.43
CA HIS A 116 -17.74 -31.55 -6.42
C HIS A 116 -18.96 -31.02 -7.22
N ARG A 117 -19.10 -29.69 -7.32
CA ARG A 117 -20.12 -29.01 -8.14
C ARG A 117 -19.43 -28.37 -9.35
N GLY A 118 -20.17 -28.16 -10.43
CA GLY A 118 -19.64 -27.49 -11.63
C GLY A 118 -20.28 -27.95 -12.92
N GLU A 119 -20.60 -29.25 -13.04
CA GLU A 119 -21.16 -29.82 -14.28
C GLU A 119 -22.43 -29.11 -14.78
N GLY A 120 -23.23 -28.56 -13.85
CA GLY A 120 -24.42 -27.79 -14.20
C GLY A 120 -24.14 -26.49 -14.95
N TYR A 121 -22.90 -26.00 -14.98
CA TYR A 121 -22.48 -24.82 -15.71
C TYR A 121 -21.79 -25.15 -17.02
N TYR A 122 -21.39 -26.41 -17.25
CA TYR A 122 -20.54 -26.77 -18.38
C TYR A 122 -21.17 -26.44 -19.74
N ALA A 123 -22.46 -26.72 -19.91
CA ALA A 123 -23.17 -26.37 -21.14
C ALA A 123 -23.28 -24.84 -21.36
N LEU A 124 -23.37 -24.05 -20.29
CA LEU A 124 -23.38 -22.58 -20.37
C LEU A 124 -22.01 -22.06 -20.81
N ASP A 125 -20.95 -22.55 -20.18
CA ASP A 125 -19.58 -22.13 -20.47
C ASP A 125 -19.19 -22.48 -21.91
N ARG A 126 -19.53 -23.70 -22.36
CA ARG A 126 -19.32 -24.13 -23.74
C ARG A 126 -20.11 -23.28 -24.73
N PHE A 127 -21.35 -22.89 -24.39
CA PHE A 127 -22.14 -21.98 -25.22
C PHE A 127 -21.47 -20.62 -25.34
N ILE A 128 -21.00 -20.03 -24.24
CA ILE A 128 -20.31 -18.73 -24.24
C ILE A 128 -19.04 -18.83 -25.11
N LYS A 129 -18.21 -19.84 -24.87
CA LYS A 129 -16.95 -20.04 -25.61
C LYS A 129 -17.20 -20.31 -27.09
N SER A 130 -18.28 -21.00 -27.46
CA SER A 130 -18.64 -21.23 -28.86
C SER A 130 -19.03 -19.96 -29.62
N GLN A 131 -19.28 -18.84 -28.94
CA GLN A 131 -19.48 -17.53 -29.58
C GLN A 131 -18.15 -16.82 -29.92
N GLY A 132 -16.99 -17.44 -29.63
CA GLY A 132 -15.67 -16.88 -29.93
C GLY A 132 -15.29 -15.67 -29.08
N LYS A 133 -15.96 -15.47 -27.94
CA LYS A 133 -15.72 -14.32 -27.05
C LYS A 133 -14.64 -14.64 -26.02
N PRO A 134 -13.77 -13.67 -25.68
CA PRO A 134 -12.96 -13.74 -24.47
C PRO A 134 -13.84 -14.03 -23.25
N TYR A 135 -13.42 -15.00 -22.44
CA TYR A 135 -14.20 -15.48 -21.30
C TYR A 135 -13.35 -15.62 -20.04
N MET A 136 -13.78 -14.94 -18.98
CA MET A 136 -13.06 -14.88 -17.70
C MET A 136 -13.86 -15.52 -16.57
N LEU A 137 -13.18 -16.26 -15.68
CA LEU A 137 -13.72 -16.70 -14.39
C LEU A 137 -13.13 -15.82 -13.26
N LEU A 138 -14.01 -15.17 -12.50
CA LEU A 138 -13.62 -14.28 -11.41
C LEU A 138 -13.52 -15.00 -10.06
N GLY A 139 -12.38 -14.83 -9.37
CA GLY A 139 -12.21 -15.08 -7.94
C GLY A 139 -12.67 -16.47 -7.48
N CYS A 140 -12.21 -17.53 -8.16
CA CYS A 140 -12.58 -18.90 -7.83
C CYS A 140 -11.78 -19.45 -6.65
N SER A 141 -12.35 -20.45 -5.96
CA SER A 141 -11.66 -21.21 -4.92
C SER A 141 -11.94 -22.71 -5.08
N ILE A 142 -11.02 -23.46 -5.67
CA ILE A 142 -11.24 -24.85 -6.08
C ILE A 142 -10.43 -25.77 -5.16
N GLU A 143 -11.10 -26.80 -4.63
CA GLU A 143 -10.44 -27.84 -3.85
C GLU A 143 -9.48 -28.62 -4.78
N PRO A 144 -8.21 -28.86 -4.40
CA PRO A 144 -7.29 -29.64 -5.22
C PRO A 144 -7.87 -31.00 -5.67
N ASP A 145 -8.64 -31.65 -4.79
CA ASP A 145 -9.29 -32.94 -5.05
C ASP A 145 -10.44 -32.87 -6.08
N ASP A 146 -10.95 -31.67 -6.39
CA ASP A 146 -11.97 -31.46 -7.43
C ASP A 146 -11.36 -31.47 -8.85
N LEU A 147 -10.10 -31.06 -9.01
CA LEU A 147 -9.48 -30.80 -10.32
C LEU A 147 -9.28 -32.05 -11.21
N PRO A 148 -8.82 -33.22 -10.68
CA PRO A 148 -8.55 -34.40 -11.50
C PRO A 148 -9.77 -35.01 -12.21
N ARG A 149 -11.00 -34.63 -11.83
CA ARG A 149 -12.26 -35.22 -12.35
C ARG A 149 -12.70 -34.68 -13.71
N GLY A 150 -11.75 -34.28 -14.56
CA GLY A 150 -12.02 -33.59 -15.84
C GLY A 150 -12.40 -32.11 -15.69
N LEU A 151 -12.46 -31.59 -14.46
CA LEU A 151 -12.72 -30.17 -14.20
C LEU A 151 -11.59 -29.30 -14.74
N ALA A 152 -10.31 -29.68 -14.58
CA ALA A 152 -9.18 -28.94 -15.13
C ALA A 152 -9.29 -28.74 -16.66
N ALA A 153 -9.69 -29.78 -17.39
CA ALA A 153 -9.91 -29.70 -18.83
C ALA A 153 -11.06 -28.74 -19.19
N HIS A 154 -12.14 -28.75 -18.40
CA HIS A 154 -13.25 -27.82 -18.58
C HIS A 154 -12.84 -26.37 -18.27
N LEU A 155 -12.06 -26.15 -17.22
CA LEU A 155 -11.54 -24.82 -16.87
C LEU A 155 -10.61 -24.25 -17.94
N GLY A 156 -10.01 -25.10 -18.78
CA GLY A 156 -9.29 -24.67 -19.99
C GLY A 156 -10.14 -23.91 -21.03
N LEU A 157 -11.47 -23.85 -20.87
CA LEU A 157 -12.34 -23.01 -21.71
C LEU A 157 -12.22 -21.51 -21.42
N PHE A 158 -11.79 -21.15 -20.21
CA PHE A 158 -11.61 -19.75 -19.82
C PHE A 158 -10.28 -19.23 -20.34
N ASP A 159 -10.29 -18.02 -20.91
CA ASP A 159 -9.08 -17.33 -21.37
C ASP A 159 -8.27 -16.79 -20.20
N THR A 160 -8.95 -16.43 -19.09
CA THR A 160 -8.32 -16.07 -17.82
C THR A 160 -9.16 -16.56 -16.64
N ILE A 161 -8.49 -17.08 -15.61
CA ILE A 161 -9.11 -17.44 -14.33
C ILE A 161 -8.38 -16.69 -13.23
N THR A 162 -9.09 -15.93 -12.40
CA THR A 162 -8.50 -15.32 -11.20
C THR A 162 -8.73 -16.23 -10.00
N ALA A 163 -7.64 -16.64 -9.35
CA ALA A 163 -7.67 -17.49 -8.16
C ALA A 163 -7.65 -16.62 -6.90
N ARG A 164 -8.64 -16.83 -6.01
CA ARG A 164 -8.87 -16.02 -4.82
C ARG A 164 -7.73 -16.10 -3.79
N GLU A 165 -7.03 -17.23 -3.79
CA GLU A 165 -6.02 -17.59 -2.80
C GLU A 165 -5.00 -18.59 -3.40
N SER A 166 -3.86 -18.73 -2.72
CA SER A 166 -2.68 -19.50 -3.18
C SER A 166 -2.95 -20.98 -3.45
N ILE A 167 -3.70 -21.68 -2.61
CA ILE A 167 -3.97 -23.12 -2.74
C ILE A 167 -4.66 -23.42 -4.07
N THR A 168 -5.70 -22.67 -4.43
CA THR A 168 -6.38 -22.80 -5.73
C THR A 168 -5.46 -22.42 -6.88
N TYR A 169 -4.68 -21.35 -6.74
CA TYR A 169 -3.77 -20.90 -7.80
C TYR A 169 -2.73 -21.98 -8.13
N ASP A 170 -2.07 -22.51 -7.12
CA ASP A 170 -1.03 -23.54 -7.25
C ASP A 170 -1.65 -24.82 -7.82
N ALA A 171 -2.80 -25.27 -7.28
CA ALA A 171 -3.49 -26.46 -7.77
C ALA A 171 -3.93 -26.36 -9.24
N LEU A 172 -4.38 -25.18 -9.69
CA LEU A 172 -4.72 -24.94 -11.09
C LEU A 172 -3.50 -25.07 -12.00
N LEU A 173 -2.35 -24.50 -11.61
CA LEU A 173 -1.11 -24.58 -12.39
C LEU A 173 -0.56 -26.01 -12.45
N GLU A 174 -0.55 -26.72 -11.32
CA GLU A 174 -0.12 -28.11 -11.23
C GLU A 174 -0.97 -29.04 -12.13
N ASN A 175 -2.25 -28.72 -12.29
CA ASN A 175 -3.18 -29.43 -13.18
C ASN A 175 -3.22 -28.87 -14.62
N GLY A 176 -2.27 -28.02 -15.00
CA GLY A 176 -2.09 -27.55 -16.38
C GLY A 176 -2.99 -26.39 -16.82
N VAL A 177 -3.74 -25.77 -15.92
CA VAL A 177 -4.63 -24.63 -16.21
C VAL A 177 -3.83 -23.33 -16.22
N ARG A 178 -3.08 -23.09 -17.30
CA ARG A 178 -2.18 -21.93 -17.46
C ARG A 178 -2.86 -20.57 -17.57
N ALA A 179 -4.18 -20.55 -17.78
CA ALA A 179 -4.99 -19.33 -17.76
C ALA A 179 -5.17 -18.74 -16.35
N ALA A 180 -4.70 -19.43 -15.30
CA ALA A 180 -4.78 -18.96 -13.92
C ALA A 180 -3.84 -17.77 -13.67
N VAL A 181 -4.41 -16.73 -13.03
CA VAL A 181 -3.72 -15.53 -12.56
C VAL A 181 -3.93 -15.42 -11.06
N ARG A 182 -2.84 -15.16 -10.32
CA ARG A 182 -2.91 -14.88 -8.90
C ARG A 182 -3.49 -13.48 -8.69
N ALA A 183 -4.76 -13.42 -8.33
CA ALA A 183 -5.46 -12.19 -8.02
C ALA A 183 -6.43 -12.44 -6.87
N ASN A 184 -6.03 -11.95 -5.69
CA ASN A 184 -6.80 -12.12 -4.45
C ASN A 184 -8.23 -11.58 -4.57
N ASP A 185 -9.10 -11.93 -3.62
CA ASP A 185 -10.51 -11.53 -3.69
C ASP A 185 -10.69 -10.01 -3.85
N THR A 186 -11.42 -9.58 -4.89
CA THR A 186 -11.67 -8.16 -5.13
C THR A 186 -12.46 -7.47 -4.01
N ALA A 187 -13.18 -8.21 -3.15
CA ALA A 187 -13.87 -7.66 -1.98
C ALA A 187 -12.92 -7.04 -0.93
N PHE A 188 -11.61 -7.34 -0.98
CA PHE A 188 -10.59 -6.60 -0.21
C PHE A 188 -10.50 -5.12 -0.60
N LEU A 189 -10.95 -4.76 -1.81
CA LEU A 189 -11.01 -3.40 -2.34
C LEU A 189 -12.33 -2.68 -2.05
N LEU A 190 -13.33 -3.38 -1.49
CA LEU A 190 -14.65 -2.78 -1.22
C LEU A 190 -14.49 -1.63 -0.22
N PRO A 191 -15.01 -0.42 -0.49
CA PRO A 191 -14.99 0.67 0.48
C PRO A 191 -15.95 0.40 1.64
N THR A 192 -15.70 1.04 2.78
CA THR A 192 -16.59 1.07 3.93
C THR A 192 -17.59 2.23 3.82
N ASP A 193 -18.85 2.00 4.20
CA ASP A 193 -19.84 3.05 4.48
C ASP A 193 -20.13 3.05 5.99
N CYS A 194 -19.55 4.00 6.72
CA CYS A 194 -19.64 4.06 8.18
C CYS A 194 -20.87 4.88 8.62
N ARG A 195 -22.03 4.23 8.67
CA ARG A 195 -23.27 4.82 9.21
C ARG A 195 -23.31 4.78 10.75
N ALA A 196 -24.30 5.44 11.33
CA ALA A 196 -24.55 5.41 12.77
C ALA A 196 -24.73 3.97 13.28
N LEU A 197 -24.16 3.69 14.45
CA LEU A 197 -24.22 2.38 15.09
C LEU A 197 -25.46 2.27 15.99
N PRO A 198 -26.06 1.08 16.11
CA PRO A 198 -27.21 0.88 16.99
C PRO A 198 -26.83 0.98 18.47
N GLN A 199 -27.82 1.28 19.31
CA GLN A 199 -27.65 1.29 20.76
C GLN A 199 -27.14 -0.06 21.26
N GLY A 200 -26.18 -0.05 22.19
CA GLY A 200 -25.53 -1.25 22.73
C GLY A 200 -24.26 -1.68 21.97
N PHE A 201 -23.95 -1.08 20.83
CA PHE A 201 -22.67 -1.27 20.15
C PHE A 201 -21.59 -0.35 20.73
N CYS A 202 -20.43 -0.91 21.08
CA CYS A 202 -19.25 -0.19 21.57
C CYS A 202 -18.12 -0.26 20.52
N GLU A 203 -17.86 0.84 19.82
CA GLU A 203 -16.80 0.91 18.80
C GLU A 203 -15.43 0.57 19.41
N GLY A 204 -14.71 -0.36 18.77
CA GLY A 204 -13.43 -0.88 19.27
C GLY A 204 -13.53 -1.84 20.46
N ASN A 205 -14.73 -2.06 21.04
CA ASN A 205 -14.97 -2.99 22.15
C ASN A 205 -16.22 -3.87 21.95
N THR A 206 -16.50 -4.25 20.69
CA THR A 206 -17.60 -5.16 20.32
C THR A 206 -17.06 -6.36 19.56
N VAL A 207 -17.50 -7.57 19.92
CA VAL A 207 -17.26 -8.80 19.17
C VAL A 207 -18.39 -9.00 18.17
N GLY A 208 -18.06 -9.07 16.88
CA GLY A 208 -19.05 -9.39 15.86
C GLY A 208 -19.17 -10.89 15.65
N ILE A 209 -20.39 -11.39 15.52
CA ILE A 209 -20.72 -12.79 15.31
C ILE A 209 -21.57 -12.92 14.04
N ASN A 210 -21.10 -13.75 13.12
CA ASN A 210 -21.87 -14.21 11.96
C ASN A 210 -21.99 -15.75 12.00
N LEU A 211 -23.21 -16.24 12.12
CA LEU A 211 -23.57 -17.65 12.11
C LEU A 211 -24.45 -17.93 10.88
N SER A 212 -24.15 -19.03 10.19
CA SER A 212 -24.86 -19.44 8.97
C SER A 212 -25.57 -20.78 9.14
N PRO A 213 -26.82 -20.93 8.64
CA PRO A 213 -27.48 -22.23 8.53
C PRO A 213 -26.69 -23.25 7.69
N LEU A 214 -25.79 -22.79 6.81
CA LEU A 214 -24.99 -23.67 5.95
C LEU A 214 -23.94 -24.44 6.75
N ILE A 215 -23.25 -23.80 7.69
CA ILE A 215 -22.26 -24.48 8.52
C ILE A 215 -22.93 -25.41 9.55
N MET A 216 -24.10 -25.01 10.07
CA MET A 216 -24.89 -25.84 10.99
C MET A 216 -25.31 -27.16 10.32
N LYS A 217 -25.66 -27.14 9.03
CA LYS A 217 -25.98 -28.37 8.27
C LYS A 217 -24.78 -29.28 8.01
N SER A 218 -23.57 -28.80 8.26
CA SER A 218 -22.32 -29.52 8.03
C SER A 218 -21.67 -30.00 9.35
N GLU A 219 -22.33 -29.83 10.49
CA GLU A 219 -21.86 -30.31 11.79
C GLU A 219 -21.95 -31.85 11.88
N GLN A 220 -21.05 -32.46 12.66
CA GLN A 220 -21.06 -33.92 12.90
C GLN A 220 -21.99 -34.30 14.05
N SER A 221 -22.06 -33.44 15.06
CA SER A 221 -22.91 -33.62 16.25
C SER A 221 -24.09 -32.63 16.18
N PRO A 222 -25.34 -33.11 16.00
CA PRO A 222 -26.49 -32.22 15.86
C PRO A 222 -26.63 -31.21 17.02
N GLY A 223 -26.76 -29.93 16.69
CA GLY A 223 -26.89 -28.82 17.63
C GLY A 223 -25.57 -28.26 18.18
N ILE A 224 -24.43 -28.94 17.98
CA ILE A 224 -23.15 -28.55 18.60
C ILE A 224 -22.68 -27.17 18.16
N THR A 225 -22.98 -26.79 16.91
CA THR A 225 -22.58 -25.49 16.38
C THR A 225 -23.29 -24.37 17.12
N MET A 226 -24.62 -24.43 17.22
CA MET A 226 -25.41 -23.40 17.91
C MET A 226 -25.01 -23.31 19.38
N GLU A 227 -24.77 -24.46 20.03
CA GLU A 227 -24.33 -24.50 21.42
C GLU A 227 -22.97 -23.81 21.62
N ASN A 228 -22.02 -24.03 20.73
CA ASN A 228 -20.73 -23.33 20.76
C ASN A 228 -20.87 -21.80 20.66
N TYR A 229 -21.77 -21.31 19.80
CA TYR A 229 -22.03 -19.86 19.72
C TYR A 229 -22.71 -19.33 20.98
N ARG A 230 -23.62 -20.09 21.60
CA ARG A 230 -24.23 -19.72 22.89
C ARG A 230 -23.18 -19.60 23.99
N GLN A 231 -22.31 -20.61 24.12
CA GLN A 231 -21.25 -20.62 25.13
C GLN A 231 -20.25 -19.50 24.91
N LEU A 232 -19.88 -19.20 23.67
CA LEU A 232 -19.02 -18.07 23.34
C LEU A 232 -19.67 -16.75 23.80
N ILE A 233 -20.93 -16.50 23.45
CA ILE A 233 -21.63 -15.26 23.83
C ILE A 233 -21.74 -15.16 25.35
N GLN A 234 -22.16 -16.24 26.01
CA GLN A 234 -22.24 -16.29 27.48
C GLN A 234 -20.89 -15.98 28.12
N SER A 235 -19.81 -16.63 27.66
CA SER A 235 -18.45 -16.38 28.14
C SER A 235 -18.00 -14.92 27.96
N ILE A 236 -18.27 -14.31 26.79
CA ILE A 236 -17.95 -12.90 26.53
C ILE A 236 -18.69 -12.01 27.54
N LEU A 237 -19.98 -12.25 27.74
CA LEU A 237 -20.79 -11.48 28.67
C LEU A 237 -20.31 -11.66 30.13
N ASP A 238 -19.99 -12.87 30.55
CA ASP A 238 -19.65 -13.14 31.96
C ASP A 238 -18.24 -12.66 32.34
N THR A 239 -17.30 -12.72 31.39
CA THR A 239 -15.87 -12.54 31.69
C THR A 239 -15.27 -11.25 31.17
N THR A 240 -16.01 -10.47 30.36
CA THR A 240 -15.50 -9.26 29.71
C THR A 240 -16.51 -8.12 29.73
N ASP A 241 -16.04 -6.90 29.46
CA ASP A 241 -16.88 -5.72 29.26
C ASP A 241 -17.33 -5.54 27.80
N MET A 242 -16.96 -6.46 26.90
CA MET A 242 -17.28 -6.35 25.48
C MET A 242 -18.79 -6.47 25.23
N ALA A 243 -19.24 -5.77 24.19
CA ALA A 243 -20.56 -5.98 23.58
C ALA A 243 -20.49 -7.07 22.49
N VAL A 244 -21.64 -7.58 22.07
CA VAL A 244 -21.76 -8.56 20.97
C VAL A 244 -22.69 -8.03 19.88
N ALA A 245 -22.23 -8.02 18.63
CA ALA A 245 -23.03 -7.68 17.47
C ALA A 245 -23.31 -8.91 16.61
N LEU A 246 -24.58 -9.24 16.39
CA LEU A 246 -25.03 -10.35 15.55
C LEU A 246 -25.26 -9.82 14.12
N ILE A 247 -24.43 -10.23 13.17
CA ILE A 247 -24.31 -9.59 11.85
C ILE A 247 -24.72 -10.55 10.73
N PRO A 248 -25.85 -10.31 10.03
CA PRO A 248 -26.22 -11.11 8.86
C PRO A 248 -25.33 -10.78 7.66
N HIS A 249 -25.18 -11.75 6.74
CA HIS A 249 -24.45 -11.52 5.49
C HIS A 249 -25.09 -12.19 4.26
N VAL A 250 -25.98 -13.14 4.48
CA VAL A 250 -26.86 -13.70 3.46
C VAL A 250 -28.30 -13.71 3.98
N VAL A 251 -29.21 -13.12 3.22
CA VAL A 251 -30.63 -12.95 3.61
C VAL A 251 -31.61 -13.58 2.61
N TRP A 252 -31.13 -14.48 1.75
CA TRP A 252 -31.97 -15.31 0.88
C TRP A 252 -32.72 -16.40 1.65
N GLU A 253 -33.91 -16.77 1.18
CA GLU A 253 -34.79 -17.74 1.82
C GLU A 253 -34.11 -19.09 2.16
N GLU A 254 -33.32 -19.66 1.24
CA GLU A 254 -32.66 -20.97 1.41
C GLU A 254 -31.35 -20.93 2.23
N GLY A 255 -31.02 -19.79 2.85
CA GLY A 255 -29.78 -19.63 3.63
C GLY A 255 -29.73 -18.38 4.49
N ASP A 256 -30.87 -17.94 5.01
CA ASP A 256 -31.03 -16.69 5.74
C ASP A 256 -30.32 -16.72 7.10
N ASP A 257 -29.22 -15.99 7.22
CA ASP A 257 -28.42 -15.88 8.45
C ASP A 257 -29.24 -15.25 9.60
N ARG A 258 -30.27 -14.45 9.30
CA ARG A 258 -31.08 -13.78 10.33
C ARG A 258 -31.86 -14.77 11.19
N ARG A 259 -32.12 -15.99 10.69
CA ARG A 259 -32.86 -17.02 11.45
C ARG A 259 -32.07 -17.47 12.70
N PRO A 260 -30.87 -18.06 12.57
CA PRO A 260 -30.08 -18.43 13.74
C PRO A 260 -29.60 -17.23 14.55
N LEU A 261 -29.32 -16.08 13.90
CA LEU A 261 -28.94 -14.87 14.64
C LEU A 261 -30.07 -14.33 15.52
N ARG A 262 -31.33 -14.39 15.08
CA ARG A 262 -32.47 -14.00 15.91
C ARG A 262 -32.65 -14.93 17.11
N GLU A 263 -32.40 -16.23 16.95
CA GLU A 263 -32.43 -17.18 18.05
C GLU A 263 -31.41 -16.82 19.14
N LEU A 264 -30.17 -16.49 18.75
CA LEU A 264 -29.15 -16.00 19.67
C LEU A 264 -29.54 -14.65 20.29
N TYR A 265 -30.08 -13.72 19.49
CA TYR A 265 -30.50 -12.40 19.99
C TYR A 265 -31.59 -12.51 21.06
N GLU A 266 -32.64 -13.28 20.83
CA GLU A 266 -33.73 -13.42 21.80
C GLU A 266 -33.27 -14.06 23.12
N GLN A 267 -32.26 -14.93 23.07
CA GLN A 267 -31.68 -15.53 24.27
C GLN A 267 -30.88 -14.51 25.11
N PHE A 268 -30.15 -13.59 24.48
CA PHE A 268 -29.20 -12.71 25.18
C PHE A 268 -29.57 -11.23 25.23
N ARG A 269 -30.66 -10.79 24.57
CA ARG A 269 -31.12 -9.38 24.52
C ARG A 269 -31.30 -8.74 25.90
N ALA A 270 -31.68 -9.52 26.91
CA ALA A 270 -31.88 -9.03 28.28
C ALA A 270 -30.59 -8.52 28.94
N SER A 271 -29.41 -8.90 28.42
CA SER A 271 -28.11 -8.40 28.89
C SER A 271 -27.88 -6.91 28.61
N GLY A 272 -28.60 -6.33 27.64
CA GLY A 272 -28.36 -4.96 27.15
C GLY A 272 -27.06 -4.77 26.35
N ARG A 273 -26.24 -5.83 26.18
CA ARG A 273 -24.95 -5.81 25.48
C ARG A 273 -24.91 -6.64 24.20
N VAL A 274 -26.02 -7.31 23.85
CA VAL A 274 -26.15 -8.04 22.59
C VAL A 274 -27.09 -7.28 21.66
N VAL A 275 -26.61 -6.98 20.45
CA VAL A 275 -27.35 -6.23 19.43
C VAL A 275 -27.46 -7.02 18.13
N LEU A 276 -28.65 -7.04 17.54
CA LEU A 276 -28.89 -7.59 16.22
C LEU A 276 -28.73 -6.48 15.18
N ILE A 277 -27.80 -6.65 14.24
CA ILE A 277 -27.59 -5.70 13.14
C ILE A 277 -28.61 -5.99 12.04
N ASP A 278 -29.32 -4.95 11.61
CA ASP A 278 -30.25 -5.04 10.50
C ASP A 278 -29.53 -5.30 9.16
N ASP A 279 -30.29 -5.88 8.24
CA ASP A 279 -29.83 -6.06 6.86
C ASP A 279 -29.55 -4.71 6.18
N ALA A 280 -28.44 -4.62 5.45
CA ALA A 280 -27.99 -3.41 4.80
C ALA A 280 -27.11 -3.73 3.58
N ASP A 281 -26.80 -2.71 2.77
CA ASP A 281 -25.86 -2.89 1.67
C ASP A 281 -24.47 -3.34 2.18
N CYS A 282 -23.76 -4.11 1.36
CA CYS A 282 -22.50 -4.75 1.77
C CYS A 282 -21.44 -3.77 2.29
N ARG A 283 -21.43 -2.50 1.85
CA ARG A 283 -20.48 -1.46 2.33
C ARG A 283 -20.81 -1.01 3.74
N VAL A 284 -22.10 -0.97 4.10
CA VAL A 284 -22.56 -0.64 5.46
C VAL A 284 -22.26 -1.79 6.40
N LEU A 285 -22.57 -3.03 6.01
CA LEU A 285 -22.20 -4.19 6.81
C LEU A 285 -20.69 -4.24 7.01
N LYS A 286 -19.89 -3.94 5.98
CA LYS A 286 -18.44 -3.79 6.10
C LYS A 286 -18.03 -2.64 7.03
N GLY A 287 -18.74 -1.51 7.01
CA GLY A 287 -18.51 -0.38 7.92
C GLY A 287 -18.89 -0.68 9.39
N VAL A 288 -19.85 -1.56 9.64
CA VAL A 288 -20.11 -2.09 11.00
C VAL A 288 -18.96 -3.02 11.41
N ILE A 289 -18.60 -3.96 10.54
CA ILE A 289 -17.52 -4.92 10.81
C ILE A 289 -16.18 -4.23 11.07
N SER A 290 -15.85 -3.16 10.34
CA SER A 290 -14.58 -2.43 10.48
C SER A 290 -14.39 -1.73 11.83
N ARG A 291 -15.45 -1.63 12.64
CA ARG A 291 -15.46 -0.97 13.96
C ARG A 291 -15.54 -1.95 15.12
N LEU A 292 -15.44 -3.25 14.83
CA LEU A 292 -15.37 -4.32 15.81
C LEU A 292 -13.97 -4.45 16.40
N ARG A 293 -13.90 -5.03 17.61
CA ARG A 293 -12.65 -5.47 18.21
C ARG A 293 -12.20 -6.80 17.61
N PHE A 294 -13.11 -7.77 17.57
CA PHE A 294 -12.91 -9.10 17.01
C PHE A 294 -14.10 -9.50 16.13
N PHE A 295 -13.89 -10.43 15.21
CA PHE A 295 -14.96 -11.01 14.41
C PHE A 295 -14.91 -12.54 14.41
N VAL A 296 -16.05 -13.19 14.63
CA VAL A 296 -16.22 -14.64 14.52
C VAL A 296 -17.23 -14.92 13.42
N GLY A 297 -16.77 -15.43 12.28
CA GLY A 297 -17.57 -15.45 11.05
C GLY A 297 -17.63 -16.79 10.33
N ALA A 298 -18.85 -17.18 9.93
CA ALA A 298 -19.09 -18.35 9.09
C ALA A 298 -19.07 -18.05 7.58
N ARG A 299 -19.37 -16.80 7.18
CA ARG A 299 -19.45 -16.37 5.78
C ARG A 299 -18.13 -15.74 5.32
N THR A 300 -17.54 -16.28 4.25
CA THR A 300 -16.24 -15.83 3.72
C THR A 300 -16.17 -14.32 3.41
N HIS A 301 -17.22 -13.72 2.84
CA HIS A 301 -17.16 -12.29 2.53
C HIS A 301 -17.35 -11.40 3.76
N ALA A 302 -17.99 -11.90 4.83
CA ALA A 302 -18.00 -11.23 6.12
C ALA A 302 -16.61 -11.29 6.77
N THR A 303 -15.90 -12.42 6.67
CA THR A 303 -14.52 -12.54 7.17
C THR A 303 -13.55 -11.71 6.32
N ILE A 304 -13.73 -11.62 5.00
CA ILE A 304 -12.97 -10.68 4.14
C ILE A 304 -13.25 -9.23 4.55
N ALA A 305 -14.48 -8.86 4.87
CA ALA A 305 -14.79 -7.52 5.36
C ALA A 305 -13.99 -7.18 6.63
N ALA A 306 -13.86 -8.14 7.56
CA ALA A 306 -13.07 -7.99 8.78
C ALA A 306 -11.56 -7.95 8.50
N TYR A 307 -11.01 -8.94 7.78
CA TYR A 307 -9.59 -8.96 7.40
C TYR A 307 -9.17 -7.70 6.66
N SER A 308 -9.94 -7.29 5.64
CA SER A 308 -9.62 -6.14 4.81
C SER A 308 -9.69 -4.80 5.56
N THR A 309 -10.16 -4.79 6.81
CA THR A 309 -10.22 -3.60 7.67
C THR A 309 -9.35 -3.74 8.92
N GLY A 310 -8.52 -4.79 9.01
CA GLY A 310 -7.58 -4.99 10.10
C GLY A 310 -8.19 -5.52 11.40
N VAL A 311 -9.38 -6.14 11.31
CA VAL A 311 -10.07 -6.74 12.47
C VAL A 311 -9.60 -8.19 12.64
N PRO A 312 -9.02 -8.57 13.79
CA PRO A 312 -8.71 -9.96 14.12
C PRO A 312 -9.95 -10.84 13.99
N THR A 313 -9.82 -11.93 13.23
CA THR A 313 -10.97 -12.73 12.80
C THR A 313 -10.72 -14.22 12.99
N LEU A 314 -11.69 -14.88 13.61
CA LEU A 314 -11.79 -16.34 13.68
C LEU A 314 -12.85 -16.80 12.67
N VAL A 315 -12.47 -17.70 11.76
CA VAL A 315 -13.38 -18.24 10.76
C VAL A 315 -13.94 -19.57 11.23
N VAL A 316 -15.27 -19.72 11.26
CA VAL A 316 -15.91 -21.01 11.53
C VAL A 316 -16.33 -21.63 10.20
N GLY A 317 -15.48 -22.49 9.64
CA GLY A 317 -15.67 -23.04 8.29
C GLY A 317 -14.58 -24.01 7.88
N TYR A 318 -14.81 -24.78 6.81
CA TYR A 318 -13.95 -25.91 6.43
C TYR A 318 -13.41 -25.86 5.00
N SER A 319 -13.90 -24.94 4.19
CA SER A 319 -13.59 -24.83 2.75
C SER A 319 -12.18 -24.31 2.45
N VAL A 320 -11.62 -24.69 1.29
CA VAL A 320 -10.35 -24.14 0.77
C VAL A 320 -10.34 -22.61 0.72
N LYS A 321 -11.44 -21.94 0.39
CA LYS A 321 -11.48 -20.47 0.44
C LYS A 321 -11.14 -19.88 1.81
N ALA A 322 -11.58 -20.50 2.90
CA ALA A 322 -11.31 -20.02 4.25
C ALA A 322 -9.86 -20.31 4.64
N LYS A 323 -9.42 -21.56 4.43
CA LYS A 323 -8.06 -22.01 4.74
C LYS A 323 -7.00 -21.29 3.92
N GLY A 324 -7.24 -21.15 2.62
CA GLY A 324 -6.36 -20.48 1.67
C GLY A 324 -6.16 -19.00 1.97
N ILE A 325 -7.24 -18.27 2.22
CA ILE A 325 -7.15 -16.85 2.62
C ILE A 325 -6.39 -16.71 3.93
N ALA A 326 -6.67 -17.55 4.94
CA ALA A 326 -5.95 -17.53 6.21
C ALA A 326 -4.45 -17.83 6.01
N LYS A 327 -4.11 -18.86 5.24
CA LYS A 327 -2.72 -19.21 4.89
C LYS A 327 -2.01 -18.06 4.19
N ASP A 328 -2.65 -17.40 3.23
CA ASP A 328 -2.06 -16.25 2.53
C ASP A 328 -1.87 -15.04 3.46
N LEU A 329 -2.73 -14.86 4.47
CA LEU A 329 -2.65 -13.74 5.41
C LEU A 329 -1.67 -13.95 6.57
N PHE A 330 -1.62 -15.16 7.11
CA PHE A 330 -0.91 -15.48 8.36
C PHE A 330 0.20 -16.52 8.20
N GLY A 331 0.42 -17.05 6.99
CA GLY A 331 1.36 -18.14 6.72
C GLY A 331 0.84 -19.53 7.10
N ALA A 332 -0.23 -19.60 7.89
CA ALA A 332 -0.90 -20.81 8.36
C ALA A 332 -2.41 -20.58 8.44
N TRP A 333 -3.20 -21.65 8.44
CA TRP A 333 -4.66 -21.56 8.61
C TRP A 333 -5.13 -22.13 9.95
N GLU A 334 -4.28 -22.96 10.57
CA GLU A 334 -4.46 -23.52 11.89
C GLU A 334 -4.69 -22.39 12.91
N ASN A 335 -5.63 -22.60 13.83
CA ASN A 335 -6.11 -21.63 14.83
C ASN A 335 -6.88 -20.40 14.29
N TYR A 336 -6.69 -20.01 13.02
CA TYR A 336 -7.47 -18.94 12.38
C TYR A 336 -8.77 -19.43 11.74
N VAL A 337 -8.81 -20.71 11.38
CA VAL A 337 -9.98 -21.38 10.82
C VAL A 337 -10.33 -22.60 11.66
N LEU A 338 -11.52 -22.60 12.25
CA LEU A 338 -12.10 -23.71 13.01
C LEU A 338 -13.12 -24.47 12.14
N PRO A 339 -12.79 -25.68 11.65
CA PRO A 339 -13.73 -26.51 10.91
C PRO A 339 -14.91 -26.90 11.79
N VAL A 340 -16.14 -26.64 11.31
CA VAL A 340 -17.37 -26.99 12.05
C VAL A 340 -17.48 -28.49 12.33
N GLN A 341 -16.85 -29.33 11.51
CA GLN A 341 -16.80 -30.78 11.69
C GLN A 341 -15.93 -31.22 12.88
N GLN A 342 -15.09 -30.33 13.42
CA GLN A 342 -14.22 -30.60 14.56
C GLN A 342 -14.79 -30.11 15.90
N LEU A 343 -16.01 -29.54 15.89
CA LEU A 343 -16.69 -29.15 17.12
C LEU A 343 -17.22 -30.40 17.82
N GLU A 344 -16.65 -30.71 18.98
CA GLU A 344 -17.02 -31.86 19.81
C GLU A 344 -17.56 -31.41 21.17
N ALA A 345 -16.93 -30.41 21.78
CA ALA A 345 -17.34 -29.84 23.05
C ALA A 345 -18.07 -28.49 22.88
N PRO A 346 -18.99 -28.14 23.81
CA PRO A 346 -19.69 -26.84 23.80
C PRO A 346 -18.80 -25.60 23.84
N ASP A 347 -17.54 -25.74 24.27
CA ASP A 347 -16.61 -24.62 24.51
C ASP A 347 -15.43 -24.56 23.53
N ASP A 348 -15.42 -25.38 22.46
CA ASP A 348 -14.34 -25.42 21.47
C ASP A 348 -14.18 -24.08 20.74
N LEU A 349 -15.29 -23.46 20.35
CA LEU A 349 -15.29 -22.13 19.73
C LEU A 349 -14.80 -21.05 20.71
N THR A 350 -15.18 -21.17 21.99
CA THR A 350 -14.73 -20.26 23.05
C THR A 350 -13.22 -20.36 23.24
N LYS A 351 -12.66 -21.58 23.30
CA LYS A 351 -11.21 -21.81 23.38
C LYS A 351 -10.47 -21.19 22.19
N ALA A 352 -10.96 -21.39 20.97
CA ALA A 352 -10.38 -20.81 19.77
C ALA A 352 -10.44 -19.27 19.79
N PHE A 353 -11.55 -18.69 20.26
CA PHE A 353 -11.69 -17.24 20.41
C PHE A 353 -10.73 -16.66 21.47
N LEU A 354 -10.55 -17.34 22.59
CA LEU A 354 -9.59 -16.92 23.63
C LEU A 354 -8.16 -16.92 23.08
N TRP A 355 -7.77 -17.96 22.33
CA TRP A 355 -6.45 -18.01 21.68
C TRP A 355 -6.20 -16.81 20.75
N LEU A 356 -7.21 -16.43 19.95
CA LEU A 356 -7.13 -15.25 19.08
C LEU A 356 -7.06 -13.96 19.90
N SER A 357 -7.81 -13.88 20.99
CA SER A 357 -7.88 -12.70 21.88
C SER A 357 -6.55 -12.42 22.57
N GLU A 358 -5.82 -13.47 22.98
CA GLU A 358 -4.46 -13.35 23.53
C GLU A 358 -3.44 -12.79 22.52
N ARG A 359 -3.75 -12.85 21.22
CA ARG A 359 -2.89 -12.43 20.10
C ARG A 359 -3.48 -11.26 19.33
N GLU A 360 -4.30 -10.43 19.96
CA GLU A 360 -4.97 -9.31 19.31
C GLU A 360 -3.97 -8.40 18.58
N GLU A 361 -2.96 -7.90 19.27
CA GLU A 361 -1.97 -6.96 18.71
C GLU A 361 -1.12 -7.58 17.61
N GLU A 362 -0.65 -8.83 17.81
CA GLU A 362 0.11 -9.59 16.81
C GLU A 362 -0.70 -9.78 15.51
N THR A 363 -1.98 -10.14 15.65
CA THR A 363 -2.88 -10.35 14.52
C THR A 363 -3.14 -9.03 13.78
N ARG A 364 -3.35 -7.93 14.52
CA ARG A 364 -3.54 -6.58 13.94
C ARG A 364 -2.30 -6.12 13.19
N GLU A 365 -1.12 -6.30 13.76
CA GLU A 365 0.15 -5.93 13.13
C GLU A 365 0.40 -6.74 11.85
N THR A 366 0.15 -8.05 11.89
CA THR A 366 0.24 -8.93 10.72
C THR A 366 -0.66 -8.46 9.60
N LEU A 367 -1.95 -8.21 9.89
CA LEU A 367 -2.90 -7.69 8.91
C LEU A 367 -2.45 -6.32 8.36
N LYS A 368 -2.02 -5.41 9.22
CA LYS A 368 -1.54 -4.07 8.83
C LYS A 368 -0.37 -4.17 7.83
N ASN A 369 0.56 -5.08 8.06
CA ASN A 369 1.74 -5.25 7.22
C ASN A 369 1.39 -5.89 5.85
N ILE A 370 0.52 -6.90 5.83
CA ILE A 370 0.24 -7.65 4.59
C ILE A 370 -0.83 -7.01 3.69
N LEU A 371 -1.80 -6.29 4.26
CA LEU A 371 -2.95 -5.76 3.51
C LEU A 371 -2.60 -4.86 2.31
N PRO A 372 -1.56 -3.99 2.34
CA PRO A 372 -1.16 -3.22 1.17
C PRO A 372 -0.77 -4.11 -0.03
N GLN A 373 -0.02 -5.19 0.20
CA GLN A 373 0.30 -6.16 -0.83
C GLN A 373 -0.93 -6.96 -1.25
N TYR A 374 -1.75 -7.39 -0.28
CA TYR A 374 -2.94 -8.19 -0.54
C TYR A 374 -3.96 -7.47 -1.42
N ARG A 375 -4.21 -6.18 -1.15
CA ARG A 375 -5.07 -5.31 -1.98
C ARG A 375 -4.49 -5.07 -3.37
N ARG A 376 -3.15 -4.91 -3.50
CA ARG A 376 -2.50 -4.81 -4.81
C ARG A 376 -2.75 -6.07 -5.64
N CYS A 377 -2.59 -7.25 -5.06
CA CYS A 377 -2.87 -8.51 -5.74
C CYS A 377 -4.36 -8.62 -6.14
N ALA A 378 -5.30 -8.17 -5.29
CA ALA A 378 -6.71 -8.12 -5.67
C ALA A 378 -6.97 -7.20 -6.88
N ALA A 379 -6.24 -6.08 -6.98
CA ALA A 379 -6.35 -5.11 -8.07
C ALA A 379 -5.78 -5.63 -9.41
N GLU A 380 -5.01 -6.72 -9.43
CA GLU A 380 -4.57 -7.41 -10.66
C GLU A 380 -5.75 -7.97 -11.46
N THR A 381 -6.92 -8.17 -10.83
CA THR A 381 -8.16 -8.48 -11.57
C THR A 381 -8.46 -7.42 -12.63
N GLY A 382 -8.22 -6.14 -12.35
CA GLY A 382 -8.40 -5.07 -13.34
C GLY A 382 -7.43 -5.17 -14.50
N GLU A 383 -6.19 -5.63 -14.26
CA GLU A 383 -5.19 -5.88 -15.31
C GLU A 383 -5.59 -7.08 -16.17
N ALA A 384 -6.08 -8.16 -15.55
CA ALA A 384 -6.60 -9.32 -16.26
C ALA A 384 -7.73 -8.95 -17.23
N VAL A 385 -8.66 -8.08 -16.80
CA VAL A 385 -9.72 -7.55 -17.67
C VAL A 385 -9.16 -6.68 -18.79
N ALA A 386 -8.23 -5.78 -18.46
CA ALA A 386 -7.58 -4.88 -19.43
C ALA A 386 -6.90 -5.68 -20.56
N ASN A 387 -6.15 -6.72 -20.19
CA ASN A 387 -5.44 -7.60 -21.11
C ASN A 387 -6.38 -8.34 -22.06
N LEU A 388 -7.50 -8.88 -21.55
CA LEU A 388 -8.49 -9.57 -22.39
C LEU A 388 -9.19 -8.64 -23.40
N LEU A 389 -9.32 -7.36 -23.06
CA LEU A 389 -9.94 -6.35 -23.93
C LEU A 389 -8.94 -5.67 -24.89
N GLY A 390 -7.64 -5.87 -24.68
CA GLY A 390 -6.57 -5.21 -25.43
C GLY A 390 -6.50 -3.70 -25.16
N ILE A 391 -6.90 -3.26 -23.95
CA ILE A 391 -6.87 -1.85 -23.54
C ILE A 391 -6.03 -1.70 -22.26
N GLY A 392 -5.62 -0.47 -21.94
CA GLY A 392 -4.85 -0.19 -20.73
C GLY A 392 -5.72 0.14 -19.49
N ARG A 393 -5.07 0.42 -18.37
CA ARG A 393 -5.61 1.08 -17.16
C ARG A 393 -5.25 2.55 -17.10
N ARG A 394 -6.10 3.40 -16.52
CA ARG A 394 -5.77 4.81 -16.28
C ARG A 394 -4.47 4.97 -15.50
N ALA A 395 -3.77 6.08 -15.74
CA ALA A 395 -2.57 6.41 -14.99
C ALA A 395 -2.85 6.37 -13.48
N THR A 396 -2.19 5.45 -12.79
CA THR A 396 -2.31 5.27 -11.34
C THR A 396 -1.16 6.03 -10.67
N LEU A 397 -1.48 7.11 -9.98
CA LEU A 397 -0.52 7.98 -9.32
C LEU A 397 -0.75 7.97 -7.81
N ALA A 398 0.31 8.11 -7.03
CA ALA A 398 0.19 8.24 -5.57
C ALA A 398 -0.70 9.44 -5.19
N PRO A 399 -1.51 9.33 -4.12
CA PRO A 399 -2.25 10.46 -3.59
C PRO A 399 -1.36 11.67 -3.35
N ARG A 400 -1.89 12.88 -3.60
CA ARG A 400 -1.12 14.13 -3.51
C ARG A 400 -0.41 14.29 -2.15
N ARG A 401 -1.08 13.91 -1.06
CA ARG A 401 -0.54 13.99 0.31
C ARG A 401 0.73 13.15 0.52
N THR A 402 0.82 11.99 -0.13
CA THR A 402 1.93 11.03 0.06
C THR A 402 2.91 10.99 -1.12
N CYS A 403 2.57 11.58 -2.27
CA CYS A 403 3.47 11.70 -3.41
C CYS A 403 4.78 12.39 -3.01
N THR A 404 5.92 11.77 -3.34
CA THR A 404 7.26 12.30 -2.98
C THR A 404 7.82 13.25 -4.04
N GLY A 405 7.22 13.33 -5.22
CA GLY A 405 7.74 14.15 -6.32
C GLY A 405 9.02 13.61 -6.98
N CYS A 406 9.36 12.33 -6.77
CA CYS A 406 10.59 11.70 -7.28
C CYS A 406 10.68 11.54 -8.82
N GLY A 407 9.59 11.78 -9.56
CA GLY A 407 9.59 11.72 -11.02
C GLY A 407 9.58 10.32 -11.65
N ALA A 408 9.62 9.22 -10.87
CA ALA A 408 9.67 7.86 -11.42
C ALA A 408 8.53 7.54 -12.40
N CYS A 409 7.31 7.98 -12.08
CA CYS A 409 6.13 7.79 -12.94
C CYS A 409 6.26 8.50 -14.29
N ALA A 410 6.91 9.67 -14.34
CA ALA A 410 7.20 10.37 -15.58
C ALA A 410 8.34 9.70 -16.35
N ALA A 411 9.41 9.30 -15.67
CA ALA A 411 10.57 8.63 -16.26
C ALA A 411 10.21 7.29 -16.94
N ILE A 412 9.32 6.49 -16.33
CA ILE A 412 8.92 5.18 -16.88
C ILE A 412 7.87 5.30 -18.02
N CYS A 413 7.28 6.48 -18.21
CA CYS A 413 6.17 6.66 -19.14
C CYS A 413 6.67 6.53 -20.58
N PRO A 414 6.26 5.48 -21.34
CA PRO A 414 6.85 5.19 -22.65
C PRO A 414 6.51 6.23 -23.71
N ILE A 415 5.43 6.99 -23.52
CA ILE A 415 4.97 8.04 -24.43
C ILE A 415 5.14 9.45 -23.86
N GLY A 416 5.76 9.58 -22.67
CA GLY A 416 6.01 10.89 -22.05
C GLY A 416 4.77 11.69 -21.65
N CYS A 417 3.61 11.06 -21.47
CA CYS A 417 2.35 11.78 -21.18
C CYS A 417 2.21 12.28 -19.74
N ILE A 418 3.24 12.19 -18.89
CA ILE A 418 3.20 12.67 -17.49
C ILE A 418 4.23 13.78 -17.33
N THR A 419 3.76 15.00 -17.06
CA THR A 419 4.64 16.16 -16.81
C THR A 419 4.73 16.45 -15.32
N MET A 420 5.93 16.73 -14.82
CA MET A 420 6.11 17.21 -13.44
C MET A 420 5.88 18.73 -13.38
N ARG A 421 4.92 19.20 -12.56
CA ARG A 421 4.61 20.62 -12.40
C ARG A 421 4.66 21.04 -10.94
N GLN A 422 5.14 22.25 -10.68
CA GLN A 422 5.09 22.83 -9.34
C GLN A 422 3.65 23.23 -8.98
N ASP A 423 3.29 23.03 -7.71
CA ASP A 423 2.08 23.56 -7.15
C ASP A 423 2.29 24.99 -6.57
N VAL A 424 1.27 25.51 -5.88
CA VAL A 424 1.31 26.83 -5.25
C VAL A 424 2.34 26.94 -4.11
N GLU A 425 2.65 25.81 -3.45
CA GLU A 425 3.68 25.73 -2.41
C GLU A 425 5.10 25.58 -3.02
N GLY A 426 5.22 25.28 -4.32
CA GLY A 426 6.48 25.14 -5.05
C GLY A 426 6.98 23.71 -5.23
N PHE A 427 6.21 22.70 -4.84
CA PHE A 427 6.60 21.29 -4.92
C PHE A 427 6.16 20.65 -6.23
N TYR A 428 7.00 19.78 -6.80
CA TYR A 428 6.69 19.06 -8.03
C TYR A 428 5.70 17.89 -7.82
N TYR A 429 4.69 17.82 -8.68
CA TYR A 429 3.70 16.74 -8.78
C TYR A 429 3.52 16.25 -10.21
N PRO A 430 3.25 14.96 -10.43
CA PRO A 430 2.93 14.42 -11.75
C PRO A 430 1.54 14.86 -12.20
N VAL A 431 1.45 15.37 -13.43
CA VAL A 431 0.21 15.75 -14.11
C VAL A 431 0.11 14.93 -15.39
N PRO A 432 -0.74 13.87 -15.44
CA PRO A 432 -0.91 13.05 -16.63
C PRO A 432 -1.82 13.73 -17.66
N ASP A 433 -1.43 13.72 -18.92
CA ASP A 433 -2.34 13.96 -20.04
C ASP A 433 -3.17 12.69 -20.27
N LYS A 434 -4.45 12.76 -19.88
CA LYS A 434 -5.39 11.64 -19.98
C LYS A 434 -5.71 11.26 -21.42
N ASN A 435 -5.60 12.20 -22.36
CA ASN A 435 -5.93 11.95 -23.77
C ASN A 435 -4.81 11.21 -24.50
N GLN A 436 -3.56 11.38 -24.06
CA GLN A 436 -2.41 10.69 -24.62
C GLN A 436 -2.14 9.34 -23.94
N CYS A 437 -2.55 9.18 -22.66
CA CYS A 437 -2.25 7.98 -21.88
C CYS A 437 -2.75 6.68 -22.54
N THR A 438 -1.82 5.78 -22.90
CA THR A 438 -2.15 4.43 -23.41
C THR A 438 -2.69 3.48 -22.34
N GLY A 439 -2.61 3.91 -21.09
CA GLY A 439 -3.00 3.11 -19.95
C GLY A 439 -2.09 1.92 -19.62
N CYS A 440 -0.81 1.96 -19.95
CA CYS A 440 0.10 0.83 -19.70
C CYS A 440 0.33 0.44 -18.21
N GLY A 441 -0.26 1.14 -17.24
CA GLY A 441 -0.14 0.84 -15.79
C GLY A 441 1.24 1.05 -15.16
N ARG A 442 2.30 1.29 -15.95
CA ARG A 442 3.69 1.37 -15.48
C ARG A 442 3.94 2.44 -14.41
N CYS A 443 3.24 3.57 -14.48
CA CYS A 443 3.36 4.66 -13.51
C CYS A 443 2.98 4.24 -12.08
N GLY A 444 1.95 3.39 -11.95
CA GLY A 444 1.53 2.84 -10.66
C GLY A 444 2.51 1.79 -10.17
N LYS A 445 2.91 0.87 -11.07
CA LYS A 445 3.86 -0.21 -10.77
C LYS A 445 5.24 0.32 -10.34
N VAL A 446 5.73 1.42 -10.91
CA VAL A 446 7.04 1.99 -10.54
C VAL A 446 7.00 2.86 -9.28
N CYS A 447 5.82 3.30 -8.83
CA CYS A 447 5.74 4.29 -7.77
C CYS A 447 6.21 3.71 -6.42
N PRO A 448 7.23 4.28 -5.76
CA PRO A 448 7.72 3.76 -4.47
C PRO A 448 6.72 3.96 -3.32
N VAL A 449 5.79 4.91 -3.44
CA VAL A 449 4.74 5.13 -2.43
C VAL A 449 3.64 4.09 -2.53
N LEU A 450 3.26 3.70 -3.75
CA LEU A 450 2.28 2.63 -3.97
C LEU A 450 2.91 1.24 -3.80
N ASN A 451 4.25 1.17 -3.79
CA ASN A 451 5.01 -0.05 -3.69
C ASN A 451 6.21 0.15 -2.75
N PRO A 452 5.96 0.26 -1.43
CA PRO A 452 7.01 0.43 -0.43
C PRO A 452 7.99 -0.76 -0.43
N CYS A 453 9.19 -0.54 0.10
CA CYS A 453 10.16 -1.61 0.35
C CYS A 453 9.68 -2.48 1.50
N GLU A 454 10.00 -3.77 1.43
CA GLU A 454 9.89 -4.63 2.60
C GLU A 454 10.90 -4.23 3.67
N PRO A 455 10.55 -4.38 4.96
CA PRO A 455 11.48 -4.21 6.07
C PRO A 455 12.72 -5.10 5.93
N HIS A 456 13.89 -4.57 6.30
CA HIS A 456 15.17 -5.28 6.26
C HIS A 456 16.13 -4.75 7.34
N PRO A 457 17.06 -5.58 7.84
CA PRO A 457 18.04 -5.15 8.82
C PRO A 457 19.05 -4.15 8.21
N VAL A 458 19.49 -3.19 9.03
CA VAL A 458 20.51 -2.19 8.68
C VAL A 458 21.82 -2.53 9.40
N GLU A 459 22.38 -3.69 9.07
CA GLU A 459 23.57 -4.22 9.73
C GLU A 459 24.55 -4.87 8.74
N PRO A 460 25.87 -4.65 8.88
CA PRO A 460 26.54 -3.92 9.95
C PRO A 460 26.38 -2.40 9.80
N SER A 461 26.57 -1.70 10.90
CA SER A 461 26.58 -0.24 10.94
C SER A 461 27.93 0.29 11.44
N PHE A 462 28.36 1.45 10.91
CA PHE A 462 29.67 2.04 11.22
C PHE A 462 29.58 3.53 11.55
N ALA A 463 30.50 4.00 12.40
CA ALA A 463 30.92 5.39 12.45
C ALA A 463 32.14 5.58 11.52
N ALA A 464 32.17 6.68 10.77
CA ALA A 464 33.14 6.85 9.70
C ALA A 464 33.64 8.29 9.54
N GLN A 465 34.94 8.43 9.31
CA GLN A 465 35.61 9.70 9.00
C GLN A 465 36.63 9.51 7.87
N HIS A 466 36.64 10.43 6.91
CA HIS A 466 37.65 10.48 5.86
C HIS A 466 39.01 10.83 6.46
N ARG A 467 40.07 10.18 5.99
CA ARG A 467 41.44 10.36 6.49
C ARG A 467 42.06 11.69 6.07
N ASP A 468 41.70 12.17 4.88
CA ASP A 468 42.07 13.51 4.41
C ASP A 468 41.15 14.59 5.01
N GLU A 469 41.77 15.52 5.74
CA GLU A 469 41.11 16.63 6.45
C GLU A 469 40.46 17.64 5.50
N GLU A 470 41.04 17.89 4.32
CA GLU A 470 40.46 18.82 3.35
C GLU A 470 39.14 18.28 2.81
N THR A 471 39.13 16.99 2.41
CA THR A 471 37.92 16.28 1.98
C THR A 471 36.87 16.23 3.10
N LYS A 472 37.27 15.99 4.36
CA LYS A 472 36.37 16.00 5.52
C LYS A 472 35.76 17.40 5.74
N ARG A 473 36.56 18.46 5.65
CA ARG A 473 36.10 19.85 5.80
C ARG A 473 35.14 20.28 4.67
N ALA A 474 35.43 19.89 3.43
CA ALA A 474 34.58 20.18 2.27
C ALA A 474 33.28 19.35 2.22
N SER A 475 33.15 18.32 3.07
CA SER A 475 31.97 17.47 3.17
C SER A 475 31.05 17.91 4.31
N SER A 476 29.76 17.56 4.27
CA SER A 476 28.81 17.91 5.35
C SER A 476 29.14 17.24 6.69
N SER A 477 29.79 16.09 6.64
CA SER A 477 29.98 15.16 7.75
C SER A 477 31.37 14.52 7.64
N GLY A 478 31.52 13.23 7.92
CA GLY A 478 32.76 12.45 7.81
C GLY A 478 33.23 12.13 6.38
N GLY A 479 32.62 12.63 5.32
CA GLY A 479 33.16 12.55 3.95
C GLY A 479 33.00 11.22 3.20
N VAL A 480 32.14 10.31 3.67
CA VAL A 480 31.94 8.96 3.08
C VAL A 480 31.42 9.00 1.64
N PHE A 481 30.46 9.88 1.33
CA PHE A 481 29.95 10.02 -0.05
C PHE A 481 31.06 10.34 -1.05
N THR A 482 31.99 11.22 -0.69
CA THR A 482 33.11 11.59 -1.56
C THR A 482 33.99 10.37 -1.87
N ALA A 483 34.26 9.52 -0.88
CA ALA A 483 35.07 8.32 -1.08
C ALA A 483 34.37 7.29 -1.99
N LEU A 484 33.06 7.07 -1.80
CA LEU A 484 32.26 6.20 -2.68
C LEU A 484 32.19 6.73 -4.12
N ALA A 485 32.06 8.04 -4.27
CA ALA A 485 32.04 8.68 -5.58
C ALA A 485 33.38 8.52 -6.28
N ARG A 486 34.51 8.82 -5.61
CA ARG A 486 35.86 8.60 -6.14
C ARG A 486 36.08 7.16 -6.59
N GLN A 487 35.76 6.19 -5.73
CA GLN A 487 35.84 4.77 -6.09
C GLN A 487 35.05 4.42 -7.35
N THR A 488 33.90 5.05 -7.57
CA THR A 488 33.08 4.85 -8.77
C THR A 488 33.71 5.49 -10.00
N LEU A 489 34.23 6.71 -9.86
CA LEU A 489 34.90 7.47 -10.93
C LEU A 489 36.20 6.79 -11.37
N ASP A 490 37.02 6.33 -10.43
CA ASP A 490 38.28 5.61 -10.69
C ASP A 490 38.05 4.30 -11.46
N ALA A 491 36.86 3.72 -11.31
CA ALA A 491 36.43 2.56 -12.09
C ALA A 491 35.79 2.91 -13.44
N GLY A 492 35.92 4.15 -13.92
CA GLY A 492 35.35 4.65 -15.18
C GLY A 492 33.82 4.83 -15.14
N GLY A 493 33.24 4.89 -13.94
CA GLY A 493 31.81 5.03 -13.71
C GLY A 493 31.28 6.46 -13.70
N VAL A 494 30.04 6.62 -13.26
CA VAL A 494 29.35 7.92 -13.12
C VAL A 494 28.75 8.02 -11.72
N ALA A 495 29.00 9.13 -11.02
CA ALA A 495 28.40 9.43 -9.73
C ALA A 495 27.26 10.44 -9.88
N PHE A 496 26.08 10.10 -9.38
CA PHE A 496 24.89 10.96 -9.39
C PHE A 496 24.61 11.50 -7.99
N GLY A 497 24.34 12.79 -7.90
CA GLY A 497 23.98 13.48 -6.67
C GLY A 497 23.39 14.85 -6.93
N ALA A 498 23.07 15.59 -5.86
CA ALA A 498 22.43 16.89 -5.97
C ALA A 498 23.45 18.02 -6.21
N ALA A 499 23.22 18.84 -7.24
CA ALA A 499 23.98 20.04 -7.57
C ALA A 499 23.06 21.20 -7.94
N PHE A 500 23.54 22.42 -7.70
CA PHE A 500 22.88 23.63 -8.18
C PHE A 500 23.26 23.90 -9.64
N ASP A 501 22.29 24.27 -10.47
CA ASP A 501 22.56 24.84 -11.79
C ASP A 501 22.91 26.34 -11.70
N GLU A 502 23.16 26.97 -12.85
CA GLU A 502 23.53 28.39 -12.95
C GLU A 502 22.46 29.35 -12.39
N LYS A 503 21.21 28.87 -12.23
CA LYS A 503 20.08 29.62 -11.65
C LYS A 503 19.82 29.24 -10.20
N LEU A 504 20.75 28.51 -9.56
CA LEU A 504 20.63 27.96 -8.22
C LEU A 504 19.36 27.11 -8.02
N GLN A 505 18.90 26.44 -9.09
CA GLN A 505 17.89 25.40 -8.98
C GLN A 505 18.58 24.08 -8.68
N LEU A 506 18.08 23.37 -7.66
CA LEU A 506 18.67 22.11 -7.24
C LEU A 506 18.20 20.97 -8.16
N ARG A 507 19.14 20.26 -8.76
CA ARG A 507 18.89 19.10 -9.64
C ARG A 507 19.77 17.93 -9.21
N HIS A 508 19.33 16.70 -9.46
CA HIS A 508 20.29 15.59 -9.51
C HIS A 508 20.98 15.58 -10.86
N VAL A 509 22.30 15.41 -10.86
CA VAL A 509 23.15 15.37 -12.07
C VAL A 509 24.20 14.27 -11.93
N GLY A 510 24.63 13.71 -13.06
CA GLY A 510 25.77 12.79 -13.12
C GLY A 510 27.09 13.52 -13.36
N VAL A 511 28.15 13.07 -12.69
CA VAL A 511 29.54 13.50 -12.93
C VAL A 511 30.42 12.28 -13.22
N ASP A 512 31.41 12.46 -14.09
CA ASP A 512 32.34 11.40 -14.51
C ASP A 512 33.82 11.78 -14.34
N SER A 513 34.09 12.86 -13.59
CA SER A 513 35.44 13.32 -13.27
C SER A 513 35.56 13.91 -11.87
N GLU A 514 36.75 13.82 -11.27
CA GLU A 514 37.03 14.38 -9.94
C GLU A 514 36.83 15.90 -9.89
N ALA A 515 37.15 16.61 -10.98
CA ALA A 515 36.98 18.06 -11.09
C ALA A 515 35.50 18.50 -10.91
N GLN A 516 34.56 17.66 -11.33
CA GLN A 516 33.12 17.93 -11.21
C GLN A 516 32.54 17.47 -9.86
N LEU A 517 33.22 16.59 -9.14
CA LEU A 517 32.71 15.99 -7.89
C LEU A 517 32.42 17.02 -6.80
N ALA A 518 33.15 18.14 -6.79
CA ALA A 518 32.94 19.22 -5.82
C ALA A 518 31.50 19.75 -5.82
N ALA A 519 30.83 19.77 -6.98
CA ALA A 519 29.43 20.23 -7.10
C ALA A 519 28.44 19.32 -6.36
N LEU A 520 28.75 18.03 -6.21
CA LEU A 520 27.90 17.06 -5.52
C LEU A 520 28.10 17.08 -4.00
N ARG A 521 29.25 17.57 -3.52
CA ARG A 521 29.56 17.65 -2.07
C ARG A 521 28.67 18.64 -1.34
N GLY A 522 28.50 18.41 -0.04
CA GLY A 522 27.67 19.27 0.81
C GLY A 522 26.17 19.00 0.70
N SER A 523 25.48 19.22 1.82
CA SER A 523 24.05 19.03 1.94
C SER A 523 23.30 20.23 1.36
N LYS A 524 22.21 19.96 0.64
CA LYS A 524 21.37 20.99 0.00
C LYS A 524 19.94 20.82 0.49
N TYR A 525 19.48 21.71 1.36
CA TYR A 525 18.17 21.60 2.02
C TYR A 525 17.05 22.14 1.15
N VAL A 526 16.89 21.60 -0.06
CA VAL A 526 15.83 21.97 -1.02
C VAL A 526 15.38 20.69 -1.73
N GLN A 527 14.12 20.57 -2.14
CA GLN A 527 13.74 19.48 -3.04
C GLN A 527 14.50 19.60 -4.37
N SER A 528 15.27 18.57 -4.74
CA SER A 528 15.93 18.50 -6.04
C SER A 528 15.01 17.95 -7.13
N ASP A 529 15.08 18.47 -8.35
CA ASP A 529 14.51 17.81 -9.54
C ASP A 529 15.37 16.59 -9.94
N THR A 530 14.79 15.40 -9.87
CA THR A 530 15.47 14.14 -10.20
C THR A 530 15.17 13.62 -11.59
N LEU A 531 14.10 14.10 -12.26
CA LEU A 531 13.62 13.49 -13.50
C LEU A 531 14.69 13.41 -14.61
N PRO A 532 15.51 14.45 -14.87
CA PRO A 532 16.57 14.36 -15.87
C PRO A 532 17.59 13.24 -15.53
N SER A 533 18.05 13.19 -14.28
CA SER A 533 19.05 12.20 -13.83
C SER A 533 18.58 10.75 -13.96
N LEU A 534 17.28 10.47 -13.81
CA LEU A 534 16.76 9.11 -13.96
C LEU A 534 16.98 8.60 -15.39
N THR A 535 16.85 9.47 -16.39
CA THR A 535 17.14 9.12 -17.78
C THR A 535 18.63 8.89 -18.01
N GLU A 536 19.48 9.70 -17.38
CA GLU A 536 20.94 9.60 -17.48
C GLU A 536 21.50 8.36 -16.77
N VAL A 537 20.96 8.00 -15.61
CA VAL A 537 21.27 6.74 -14.91
C VAL A 537 21.01 5.56 -15.82
N LYS A 538 19.85 5.53 -16.49
CA LYS A 538 19.53 4.46 -17.46
C LYS A 538 20.57 4.39 -18.57
N LYS A 539 20.92 5.53 -19.18
CA LYS A 539 21.93 5.59 -20.25
C LYS A 539 23.30 5.10 -19.79
N ALA A 540 23.74 5.46 -18.59
CA ALA A 540 25.01 5.01 -18.03
C ALA A 540 25.02 3.49 -17.80
N LEU A 541 23.93 2.93 -17.26
CA LEU A 541 23.78 1.49 -17.06
C LEU A 541 23.71 0.71 -18.38
N ASP A 542 22.94 1.21 -19.36
CA ASP A 542 22.85 0.60 -20.70
C ASP A 542 24.22 0.60 -21.41
N ALA A 543 25.07 1.59 -21.12
CA ALA A 543 26.44 1.68 -21.63
C ALA A 543 27.45 0.83 -20.84
N GLY A 544 27.00 0.02 -19.87
CA GLY A 544 27.85 -0.84 -19.05
C GLY A 544 28.72 -0.11 -18.03
N LYS A 545 28.47 1.18 -17.78
CA LYS A 545 29.21 1.95 -16.77
C LYS A 545 28.74 1.56 -15.36
N LYS A 546 29.67 1.61 -14.40
CA LYS A 546 29.32 1.61 -12.98
C LYS A 546 28.62 2.92 -12.62
N VAL A 547 27.59 2.84 -11.80
CA VAL A 547 26.78 3.98 -11.38
C VAL A 547 26.64 3.99 -9.87
N LEU A 548 27.03 5.12 -9.26
CA LEU A 548 26.65 5.48 -7.90
C LEU A 548 25.50 6.46 -7.98
N PHE A 549 24.38 6.18 -7.33
CA PHE A 549 23.31 7.16 -7.14
C PHE A 549 23.17 7.48 -5.66
N CYS A 550 23.34 8.74 -5.27
CA CYS A 550 23.12 9.21 -3.90
C CYS A 550 21.99 10.23 -3.84
N GLY A 551 20.94 9.95 -3.07
CA GLY A 551 19.80 10.86 -2.92
C GLY A 551 19.09 10.73 -1.58
N THR A 552 17.91 11.32 -1.46
CA THR A 552 17.03 11.06 -0.31
C THR A 552 16.40 9.65 -0.40
N PRO A 553 15.91 9.06 0.70
CA PRO A 553 15.37 7.70 0.68
C PRO A 553 14.27 7.47 -0.36
N CYS A 554 13.37 8.45 -0.55
CA CYS A 554 12.32 8.35 -1.55
C CYS A 554 12.83 8.44 -3.00
N GLN A 555 13.98 9.08 -3.24
CA GLN A 555 14.65 9.14 -4.54
C GLN A 555 15.45 7.85 -4.79
N ALA A 556 16.13 7.31 -3.79
CA ALA A 556 16.77 6.00 -3.84
C ALA A 556 15.74 4.89 -4.14
N ALA A 557 14.58 4.91 -3.49
CA ALA A 557 13.48 4.01 -3.80
C ALA A 557 12.96 4.17 -5.23
N ALA A 558 12.84 5.39 -5.74
CA ALA A 558 12.48 5.63 -7.14
C ALA A 558 13.47 4.98 -8.13
N VAL A 559 14.77 5.19 -7.92
CA VAL A 559 15.84 4.56 -8.72
C VAL A 559 15.75 3.05 -8.62
N ARG A 560 15.54 2.51 -7.42
CA ARG A 560 15.48 1.07 -7.24
C ARG A 560 14.25 0.44 -7.91
N ARG A 561 13.08 1.11 -7.87
CA ARG A 561 11.87 0.67 -8.60
C ARG A 561 12.03 0.74 -10.12
N LEU A 562 12.80 1.71 -10.63
CA LEU A 562 13.04 1.87 -12.06
C LEU A 562 13.98 0.82 -12.63
N PHE A 563 15.06 0.50 -11.91
CA PHE A 563 16.18 -0.24 -12.48
C PHE A 563 16.41 -1.62 -11.87
N GLY A 564 15.68 -2.02 -10.82
CA GLY A 564 15.98 -3.28 -10.12
C GLY A 564 17.37 -3.23 -9.47
N ARG A 565 18.06 -4.35 -9.26
CA ARG A 565 19.39 -4.45 -8.61
C ARG A 565 20.53 -4.90 -9.54
N PRO A 566 20.78 -4.27 -10.70
CA PRO A 566 21.85 -4.69 -11.61
C PRO A 566 23.22 -4.51 -10.94
N GLU A 567 24.19 -5.36 -11.28
CA GLU A 567 25.52 -5.39 -10.65
C GLU A 567 26.23 -4.02 -10.66
N GLY A 568 26.11 -3.28 -11.76
CA GLY A 568 26.74 -1.97 -11.95
C GLY A 568 26.07 -0.80 -11.22
N LEU A 569 25.03 -1.00 -10.41
CA LEU A 569 24.31 0.08 -9.72
C LEU A 569 24.45 -0.02 -8.19
N LEU A 570 25.10 0.96 -7.58
CA LEU A 570 25.14 1.19 -6.14
C LEU A 570 24.20 2.35 -5.79
N VAL A 571 23.16 2.09 -4.99
CA VAL A 571 22.20 3.11 -4.55
C VAL A 571 22.48 3.46 -3.10
N VAL A 572 22.65 4.75 -2.84
CA VAL A 572 22.90 5.30 -1.51
C VAL A 572 21.78 6.28 -1.18
N ASP A 573 21.24 6.20 0.02
CA ASP A 573 20.40 7.26 0.55
C ASP A 573 21.03 7.97 1.75
N VAL A 574 20.43 9.10 2.11
CA VAL A 574 20.85 9.88 3.27
C VAL A 574 19.78 9.86 4.35
N ILE A 575 20.18 9.94 5.63
CA ILE A 575 19.26 10.22 6.72
C ILE A 575 18.59 11.57 6.44
N CYS A 576 17.28 11.53 6.21
CA CYS A 576 16.53 12.65 5.66
C CYS A 576 15.55 13.23 6.69
N HIS A 577 15.76 14.49 7.05
CA HIS A 577 14.81 15.27 7.84
C HIS A 577 13.53 15.53 7.04
N GLY A 578 13.68 16.05 5.83
CA GLY A 578 12.60 16.37 4.90
C GLY A 578 13.11 17.25 3.76
N ALA A 579 12.27 17.49 2.76
CA ALA A 579 12.61 18.30 1.59
C ALA A 579 11.86 19.63 1.64
N PRO A 580 12.56 20.77 1.87
CA PRO A 580 11.98 22.09 1.80
C PRO A 580 11.52 22.50 0.40
N SER A 581 10.57 23.43 0.33
CA SER A 581 10.04 23.98 -0.91
C SER A 581 11.11 24.71 -1.74
N PRO A 582 11.27 24.34 -3.04
CA PRO A 582 12.04 25.13 -4.00
C PRO A 582 11.59 26.58 -4.13
N ALA A 583 10.28 26.85 -4.03
CA ALA A 583 9.76 28.21 -4.14
C ALA A 583 10.04 29.05 -2.88
N VAL A 584 10.11 28.45 -1.70
CA VAL A 584 10.56 29.13 -0.47
C VAL A 584 12.04 29.49 -0.57
N PHE A 585 12.87 28.59 -1.11
CA PHE A 585 14.29 28.86 -1.31
C PHE A 585 14.52 29.97 -2.34
N ALA A 586 13.81 29.93 -3.47
CA ALA A 586 13.90 30.98 -4.48
C ALA A 586 13.49 32.36 -3.94
N SER A 587 12.43 32.45 -3.12
CA SER A 587 12.07 33.71 -2.48
C SER A 587 13.12 34.17 -1.47
N TYR A 588 13.77 33.24 -0.76
CA TYR A 588 14.84 33.58 0.17
C TYR A 588 16.06 34.18 -0.54
N LEU A 589 16.48 33.59 -1.66
CA LEU A 589 17.58 34.13 -2.46
C LEU A 589 17.24 35.53 -2.95
N ALA A 590 16.02 35.76 -3.45
CA ALA A 590 15.59 37.10 -3.88
C ALA A 590 15.60 38.12 -2.72
N GLU A 591 15.21 37.74 -1.51
CA GLU A 591 15.31 38.60 -0.32
C GLU A 591 16.76 38.95 0.01
N LEU A 592 17.69 37.98 -0.05
CA LEU A 592 19.11 38.21 0.16
C LEU A 592 19.72 39.13 -0.91
N GLU A 593 19.38 38.92 -2.18
CA GLU A 593 19.83 39.73 -3.30
C GLU A 593 19.35 41.18 -3.18
N ALA A 594 18.08 41.38 -2.83
CA ALA A 594 17.51 42.70 -2.57
C ALA A 594 18.20 43.41 -1.39
N ALA A 595 18.48 42.68 -0.31
CA ALA A 595 19.14 43.23 0.87
C ALA A 595 20.62 43.61 0.65
N HIS A 596 21.31 42.91 -0.27
CA HIS A 596 22.74 43.11 -0.52
C HIS A 596 23.04 43.86 -1.84
N GLY A 597 22.01 44.12 -2.66
CA GLY A 597 22.12 44.83 -3.93
C GLY A 597 22.97 44.11 -4.97
N ALA A 598 23.04 42.78 -4.92
CA ALA A 598 23.88 41.96 -5.80
C ALA A 598 23.30 40.55 -5.93
N ARG A 599 23.50 39.91 -7.08
CA ARG A 599 23.03 38.54 -7.33
C ARG A 599 23.79 37.51 -6.50
N VAL A 600 23.10 36.47 -6.01
CA VAL A 600 23.74 35.31 -5.36
C VAL A 600 24.34 34.39 -6.42
N THR A 601 25.59 34.00 -6.25
CA THR A 601 26.35 33.16 -7.19
C THR A 601 26.68 31.78 -6.60
N GLY A 602 26.61 31.61 -5.28
CA GLY A 602 26.89 30.34 -4.62
C GLY A 602 26.24 30.23 -3.25
N VAL A 603 25.96 29.00 -2.82
CA VAL A 603 25.32 28.69 -1.54
C VAL A 603 25.98 27.49 -0.88
N ASN A 604 26.20 27.58 0.44
CA ASN A 604 26.64 26.47 1.27
C ASN A 604 25.77 26.39 2.54
N PHE A 605 25.01 25.32 2.70
CA PHE A 605 24.13 25.14 3.87
C PHE A 605 24.84 24.61 5.12
N ARG A 606 26.08 24.15 4.98
CA ARG A 606 26.82 23.41 6.01
C ARG A 606 28.25 23.94 6.11
N SER A 607 28.45 25.26 6.04
CA SER A 607 29.78 25.82 6.32
C SER A 607 30.17 25.51 7.76
N LYS A 608 31.37 24.96 7.94
CA LYS A 608 31.91 24.54 9.24
C LYS A 608 32.76 25.61 9.91
N ASP A 609 32.72 26.87 9.44
CA ASP A 609 33.48 27.99 10.03
C ASP A 609 33.13 28.22 11.52
N THR A 610 31.92 27.84 11.92
CA THR A 610 31.40 27.89 13.29
C THR A 610 31.29 26.51 13.96
N GLY A 611 31.97 25.50 13.41
CA GLY A 611 31.94 24.10 13.88
C GLY A 611 30.90 23.22 13.17
N TRP A 612 31.05 21.90 13.24
CA TRP A 612 30.12 20.95 12.59
C TRP A 612 28.74 20.93 13.27
N LYS A 613 28.66 21.06 14.60
CA LYS A 613 27.37 21.07 15.33
C LYS A 613 26.61 22.39 15.26
N GLN A 614 27.30 23.50 14.97
CA GLN A 614 26.74 24.86 14.88
C GLN A 614 27.02 25.48 13.51
N PHE A 615 26.99 24.66 12.45
CA PHE A 615 27.29 25.07 11.08
C PHE A 615 26.46 26.28 10.65
N SER A 616 26.97 26.99 9.64
CA SER A 616 26.35 28.19 9.08
C SER A 616 25.81 27.97 7.67
N PHE A 617 24.71 28.64 7.36
CA PHE A 617 24.30 28.92 5.98
C PHE A 617 25.14 30.08 5.45
N GLN A 618 25.67 29.94 4.24
CA GLN A 618 26.42 30.97 3.53
C GLN A 618 25.87 31.19 2.13
N ALA A 619 25.82 32.46 1.72
CA ALA A 619 25.54 32.87 0.35
C ALA A 619 26.63 33.83 -0.14
N THR A 620 27.23 33.53 -1.29
CA THR A 620 28.24 34.36 -1.95
C THR A 620 27.58 35.19 -3.03
N PHE A 621 27.94 36.47 -3.12
CA PHE A 621 27.37 37.41 -4.08
C PHE A 621 28.37 37.74 -5.20
N GLU A 622 27.88 38.18 -6.35
CA GLU A 622 28.72 38.55 -7.51
C GLU A 622 29.68 39.72 -7.22
N ASN A 623 29.36 40.55 -6.23
CA ASN A 623 30.22 41.65 -5.77
C ASN A 623 31.34 41.18 -4.80
N GLY A 624 31.49 39.87 -4.60
CA GLY A 624 32.51 39.26 -3.74
C GLY A 624 32.16 39.24 -2.25
N LYS A 625 31.04 39.83 -1.82
CA LYS A 625 30.58 39.75 -0.42
C LYS A 625 30.02 38.36 -0.12
N THR A 626 29.97 38.02 1.17
CA THR A 626 29.39 36.77 1.66
C THR A 626 28.46 37.07 2.84
N TYR A 627 27.24 36.54 2.79
CA TYR A 627 26.32 36.44 3.92
C TYR A 627 26.63 35.14 4.67
N SER A 628 26.65 35.16 5.99
CA SER A 628 26.84 33.98 6.84
C SER A 628 26.01 34.10 8.12
N ALA A 629 25.21 33.09 8.42
CA ALA A 629 24.45 32.99 9.66
C ALA A 629 24.33 31.55 10.13
N THR A 630 24.34 31.34 11.45
CA THR A 630 24.22 29.99 12.02
C THR A 630 22.87 29.37 11.70
N LEU A 631 22.76 28.04 11.79
CA LEU A 631 21.50 27.32 11.58
C LEU A 631 20.33 27.80 12.46
N HIS A 632 20.63 28.45 13.58
CA HIS A 632 19.66 28.99 14.54
C HIS A 632 19.37 30.47 14.35
N ASP A 633 20.08 31.16 13.44
CA ASP A 633 19.92 32.58 13.17
C ASP A 633 19.37 32.84 11.76
N ASP A 634 19.80 32.05 10.79
CA ASP A 634 19.36 32.10 9.40
C ASP A 634 17.83 31.83 9.28
N PRO A 635 17.04 32.75 8.69
CA PRO A 635 15.60 32.60 8.56
C PRO A 635 15.15 31.34 7.81
N TYR A 636 15.86 30.95 6.76
CA TYR A 636 15.52 29.78 5.96
C TYR A 636 15.75 28.49 6.75
N MET A 637 16.91 28.39 7.41
CA MET A 637 17.25 27.26 8.27
C MET A 637 16.30 27.16 9.47
N LYS A 638 15.88 28.28 10.08
CA LYS A 638 14.86 28.29 11.14
C LYS A 638 13.55 27.66 10.68
N LEU A 639 13.04 28.07 9.52
CA LEU A 639 11.79 27.54 8.97
C LEU A 639 11.90 26.06 8.61
N PHE A 640 13.04 25.63 8.05
CA PHE A 640 13.31 24.23 7.73
C PHE A 640 13.41 23.35 8.99
N LEU A 641 14.21 23.74 9.97
CA LEU A 641 14.48 22.96 11.18
C LEU A 641 13.30 22.92 12.16
N ASN A 642 12.32 23.81 11.99
CA ASN A 642 11.02 23.77 12.66
C ASN A 642 9.92 23.20 11.76
N ASP A 643 10.31 22.47 10.71
CA ASP A 643 9.45 21.67 9.85
C ASP A 643 8.42 22.46 9.02
N LEU A 644 8.42 23.80 9.03
CA LEU A 644 7.36 24.61 8.40
C LEU A 644 7.40 24.58 6.87
N SER A 645 8.59 24.49 6.28
CA SER A 645 8.79 24.59 4.84
C SER A 645 8.83 23.24 4.11
N LEU A 646 8.58 22.12 4.82
CA LEU A 646 8.71 20.77 4.26
C LEU A 646 7.54 20.40 3.33
N ARG A 647 7.88 19.55 2.35
CA ARG A 647 6.91 18.88 1.48
C ARG A 647 5.86 18.11 2.29
N PRO A 648 4.56 18.15 1.92
CA PRO A 648 3.50 17.44 2.65
C PRO A 648 3.75 15.93 2.87
N SER A 649 4.44 15.26 1.95
CA SER A 649 4.75 13.84 2.09
C SER A 649 5.88 13.55 3.09
N CYS A 650 6.68 14.54 3.47
CA CYS A 650 7.75 14.35 4.46
C CYS A 650 7.22 14.04 5.86
N TYR A 651 5.99 14.46 6.20
CA TYR A 651 5.34 14.15 7.48
C TYR A 651 4.72 12.74 7.53
N PHE A 652 4.66 12.04 6.39
CA PHE A 652 4.06 10.71 6.25
C PHE A 652 4.99 9.76 5.49
N CYS A 653 6.30 10.04 5.48
CA CYS A 653 7.25 9.30 4.67
C CYS A 653 7.55 7.95 5.33
N GLU A 654 7.23 6.87 4.62
CA GLU A 654 7.45 5.48 5.05
C GLU A 654 8.72 4.87 4.45
N THR A 655 9.52 5.62 3.70
CA THR A 655 10.78 5.16 3.10
C THR A 655 11.95 5.67 3.92
N ARG A 656 12.35 4.98 4.99
CA ARG A 656 13.45 5.39 5.88
C ARG A 656 13.87 4.23 6.79
N GLY A 657 15.10 4.24 7.28
CA GLY A 657 15.62 3.18 8.14
C GLY A 657 15.48 1.80 7.49
N GLU A 658 14.88 0.85 8.22
CA GLU A 658 14.65 -0.53 7.80
C GLU A 658 13.70 -0.69 6.62
N THR A 659 13.07 0.39 6.11
CA THR A 659 12.26 0.35 4.89
C THR A 659 12.88 1.14 3.73
N SER A 660 14.14 1.55 3.86
CA SER A 660 14.93 2.07 2.73
C SER A 660 15.04 1.04 1.59
N CYS A 661 15.12 1.52 0.35
CA CYS A 661 15.43 0.67 -0.81
C CYS A 661 16.91 0.74 -1.22
N ALA A 662 17.74 1.51 -0.51
CA ALA A 662 19.13 1.75 -0.85
C ALA A 662 20.01 0.54 -0.47
N ASP A 663 21.22 0.49 -1.02
CA ASP A 663 22.28 -0.43 -0.60
C ASP A 663 22.98 0.08 0.68
N LEU A 664 23.07 1.40 0.82
CA LEU A 664 23.67 2.09 1.97
C LEU A 664 22.81 3.27 2.41
N THR A 665 22.80 3.53 3.71
CA THR A 665 22.28 4.76 4.31
C THR A 665 23.40 5.54 4.97
N LEU A 666 23.56 6.81 4.58
CA LEU A 666 24.58 7.71 5.12
C LEU A 666 23.95 8.86 5.91
N GLY A 667 24.61 9.35 6.96
CA GLY A 667 24.13 10.56 7.63
C GLY A 667 25.11 11.09 8.65
N ASP A 668 24.74 12.18 9.31
CA ASP A 668 25.44 12.63 10.50
C ASP A 668 25.23 11.62 11.63
N PHE A 669 26.31 11.16 12.27
CA PHE A 669 26.23 10.33 13.47
C PHE A 669 25.94 11.23 14.69
N TRP A 670 24.73 11.77 14.75
CA TRP A 670 24.28 12.50 15.93
C TRP A 670 24.35 11.59 17.16
N GLY A 671 24.96 12.08 18.24
CA GLY A 671 25.13 11.31 19.47
C GLY A 671 26.40 10.48 19.59
N ILE A 672 27.33 10.56 18.63
CA ILE A 672 28.62 9.85 18.69
C ILE A 672 29.40 10.10 20.00
N SER A 673 29.29 11.30 20.60
CA SER A 673 29.89 11.59 21.91
C SER A 673 29.41 10.71 23.06
N LYS A 674 28.28 10.02 22.91
CA LYS A 674 27.75 9.11 23.94
C LYS A 674 28.25 7.68 23.76
N THR A 675 28.57 7.29 22.54
CA THR A 675 28.87 5.90 22.18
C THR A 675 30.36 5.71 21.90
N GLN A 676 30.99 6.64 21.20
CA GLN A 676 32.42 6.66 20.88
C GLN A 676 32.99 8.09 21.02
N PRO A 677 33.18 8.60 22.26
CA PRO A 677 33.58 9.98 22.51
C PRO A 677 34.89 10.42 21.84
N ALA A 678 35.83 9.49 21.62
CA ALA A 678 37.12 9.78 21.00
C ALA A 678 37.01 10.22 19.52
N LEU A 679 35.88 9.94 18.85
CA LEU A 679 35.63 10.36 17.47
C LEU A 679 34.96 11.74 17.36
N ASP A 680 34.47 12.29 18.48
CA ASP A 680 33.73 13.56 18.48
C ASP A 680 34.68 14.77 18.56
N ASP A 681 35.27 15.13 17.41
CA ASP A 681 36.19 16.27 17.26
C ASP A 681 35.51 17.56 16.73
N ASP A 682 34.18 17.55 16.62
CA ASP A 682 33.36 18.61 16.01
C ASP A 682 33.76 19.00 14.56
N THR A 683 34.46 18.12 13.85
CA THR A 683 34.77 18.26 12.41
C THR A 683 33.86 17.40 11.53
N GLY A 684 33.18 16.41 12.11
CA GLY A 684 32.14 15.61 11.50
C GLY A 684 32.41 14.11 11.51
N VAL A 685 31.40 13.34 11.92
CA VAL A 685 31.42 11.87 11.91
C VAL A 685 30.17 11.38 11.18
N SER A 686 30.36 10.53 10.18
CA SER A 686 29.25 9.93 9.44
C SER A 686 28.80 8.61 10.06
N PHE A 687 27.50 8.39 10.06
CA PHE A 687 26.89 7.07 10.17
C PHE A 687 26.86 6.41 8.80
N ILE A 688 27.15 5.11 8.76
CA ILE A 688 26.94 4.23 7.60
C ILE A 688 26.09 3.05 8.06
N GLY A 689 24.92 2.87 7.48
CA GLY A 689 24.11 1.67 7.62
C GLY A 689 24.16 0.82 6.36
N CYS A 690 24.51 -0.47 6.49
CA CYS A 690 24.52 -1.41 5.37
C CYS A 690 23.17 -2.12 5.26
N ASN A 691 22.43 -1.80 4.20
CA ASN A 691 21.11 -2.37 3.92
C ASN A 691 21.20 -3.66 3.07
N THR A 692 22.33 -3.86 2.39
CA THR A 692 22.58 -4.99 1.51
C THR A 692 24.04 -5.44 1.60
N ASP A 693 24.30 -6.70 1.22
CA ASP A 693 25.68 -7.22 1.16
C ASP A 693 26.53 -6.46 0.13
N ARG A 694 25.92 -6.01 -0.97
CA ARG A 694 26.59 -5.12 -1.94
C ARG A 694 27.03 -3.81 -1.29
N GLY A 695 26.17 -3.20 -0.47
CA GLY A 695 26.51 -2.00 0.29
C GLY A 695 27.68 -2.26 1.24
N ARG A 696 27.61 -3.36 2.00
CA ARG A 696 28.68 -3.80 2.91
C ARG A 696 30.03 -3.94 2.19
N GLU A 697 30.04 -4.63 1.05
CA GLU A 697 31.25 -4.81 0.23
C GLU A 697 31.81 -3.48 -0.30
N ALA A 698 30.94 -2.55 -0.70
CA ALA A 698 31.37 -1.24 -1.18
C ALA A 698 32.08 -0.45 -0.08
N VAL A 699 31.53 -0.46 1.14
CA VAL A 699 32.11 0.22 2.31
C VAL A 699 33.43 -0.40 2.73
N GLN A 700 33.53 -1.72 2.77
CA GLN A 700 34.77 -2.43 3.15
C GLN A 700 35.95 -2.15 2.21
N LYS A 701 35.69 -1.74 0.97
CA LYS A 701 36.71 -1.38 -0.02
C LYS A 701 37.19 0.07 0.09
N LEU A 702 36.66 0.87 1.02
CA LEU A 702 37.06 2.27 1.21
C LEU A 702 38.36 2.37 2.03
N ALA A 703 39.50 2.55 1.37
CA ALA A 703 40.79 2.71 2.03
C ALA A 703 40.96 4.09 2.71
N ASP A 704 40.37 5.13 2.12
CA ASP A 704 40.51 6.53 2.56
C ASP A 704 39.60 6.91 3.74
N VAL A 705 38.82 5.96 4.25
CA VAL A 705 37.86 6.16 5.34
C VAL A 705 38.27 5.31 6.53
N ALA A 706 38.40 5.93 7.70
CA ALA A 706 38.50 5.22 8.97
C ALA A 706 37.09 4.74 9.37
N LEU A 707 36.91 3.42 9.47
CA LEU A 707 35.66 2.79 9.88
C LEU A 707 35.78 2.29 11.32
N HIS A 708 34.74 2.55 12.11
CA HIS A 708 34.60 2.09 13.48
C HIS A 708 33.27 1.38 13.64
N ASP A 709 33.28 0.17 14.17
CA ASP A 709 32.06 -0.61 14.40
C ASP A 709 31.06 0.16 15.27
N SER A 710 29.78 0.05 14.92
CA SER A 710 28.68 0.69 15.64
C SER A 710 27.39 -0.12 15.44
N SER A 711 26.24 0.45 15.79
CA SER A 711 24.93 -0.19 15.58
C SER A 711 23.91 0.80 15.03
N PHE A 712 22.93 0.28 14.31
CA PHE A 712 21.79 1.07 13.85
C PHE A 712 21.04 1.71 15.03
N ALA A 713 20.83 0.96 16.11
CA ALA A 713 20.16 1.42 17.32
C ALA A 713 20.87 2.62 17.98
N ALA A 714 22.21 2.61 18.02
CA ALA A 714 23.00 3.70 18.57
C ALA A 714 22.81 5.02 17.79
N ALA A 715 22.80 4.95 16.46
CA ALA A 715 22.55 6.12 15.62
C ALA A 715 21.09 6.59 15.72
N ALA A 716 20.13 5.66 15.70
CA ALA A 716 18.70 5.96 15.80
C ALA A 716 18.33 6.67 17.11
N ALA A 717 18.95 6.27 18.24
CA ALA A 717 18.66 6.83 19.56
C ALA A 717 18.92 8.35 19.68
N ALA A 718 19.80 8.89 18.84
CA ALA A 718 20.12 10.32 18.81
C ALA A 718 19.71 11.02 17.52
N ASN A 719 19.15 10.28 16.55
CA ASN A 719 18.61 10.82 15.31
C ASN A 719 17.25 10.18 14.98
N PRO A 720 16.14 10.67 15.56
CA PRO A 720 14.80 10.12 15.34
C PRO A 720 14.37 10.11 13.87
N CYS A 721 14.90 11.03 13.05
CA CYS A 721 14.64 11.09 11.62
C CYS A 721 15.20 9.89 10.85
N LEU A 722 16.02 9.04 11.46
CA LEU A 722 16.40 7.75 10.88
C LEU A 722 15.22 6.77 10.84
N LEU A 723 14.31 6.84 11.82
CA LEU A 723 13.19 5.91 11.98
C LEU A 723 11.85 6.53 11.58
N HIS A 724 11.59 7.78 11.97
CA HIS A 724 10.25 8.34 11.93
C HIS A 724 10.21 9.70 11.25
N PRO A 725 9.18 10.00 10.43
CA PRO A 725 8.95 11.34 9.92
C PRO A 725 8.65 12.31 11.07
N VAL A 726 8.91 13.59 10.82
CA VAL A 726 8.54 14.68 11.74
C VAL A 726 7.02 14.90 11.74
N ALA A 727 6.50 15.43 12.85
CA ALA A 727 5.09 15.78 12.96
C ALA A 727 4.75 17.04 12.13
N VAL A 728 3.51 17.16 11.68
CA VAL A 728 3.04 18.37 10.98
C VAL A 728 2.93 19.53 11.99
N PRO A 729 3.64 20.66 11.82
CA PRO A 729 3.48 21.81 12.70
C PRO A 729 2.13 22.48 12.50
N ALA A 730 1.52 22.96 13.59
CA ALA A 730 0.24 23.70 13.54
C ALA A 730 0.33 24.95 12.65
N ALA A 731 1.47 25.66 12.68
CA ALA A 731 1.69 26.89 11.92
C ALA A 731 2.07 26.66 10.44
N ARG A 732 2.14 25.41 9.95
CA ARG A 732 2.57 25.12 8.57
C ARG A 732 1.61 25.71 7.53
N THR A 733 0.30 25.55 7.74
CA THR A 733 -0.71 26.08 6.82
C THR A 733 -0.62 27.60 6.75
N GLU A 734 -0.61 28.26 7.90
CA GLU A 734 -0.45 29.70 8.01
C GLU A 734 0.85 30.20 7.34
N PHE A 735 1.97 29.49 7.53
CA PHE A 735 3.23 29.82 6.87
C PHE A 735 3.10 29.90 5.34
N PHE A 736 2.50 28.88 4.70
CA PHE A 736 2.37 28.86 3.24
C PHE A 736 1.34 29.87 2.71
N GLU A 737 0.28 30.16 3.48
CA GLU A 737 -0.70 31.21 3.16
C GLU A 737 -0.05 32.60 3.17
N ARG A 738 0.71 32.91 4.22
CA ARG A 738 1.33 34.23 4.44
C ARG A 738 2.69 34.42 3.76
N ARG A 739 3.25 33.37 3.14
CA ARG A 739 4.60 33.37 2.55
C ARG A 739 4.85 34.52 1.57
N ARG A 740 3.81 34.96 0.85
CA ARG A 740 3.93 36.03 -0.15
C ARG A 740 3.66 37.42 0.41
N GLU A 741 3.28 37.53 1.68
CA GLU A 741 2.83 38.76 2.32
C GLU A 741 3.93 39.42 3.15
N ALA A 742 4.93 38.66 3.60
CA ALA A 742 6.00 39.15 4.46
C ALA A 742 7.34 38.44 4.19
N PRO A 743 8.48 39.09 4.49
CA PRO A 743 9.80 38.46 4.39
C PRO A 743 9.93 37.20 5.27
N LEU A 744 10.75 36.24 4.85
CA LEU A 744 10.95 34.99 5.60
C LEU A 744 11.49 35.22 7.01
N ALA A 745 12.32 36.24 7.23
CA ALA A 745 12.80 36.61 8.57
C ALA A 745 11.66 36.96 9.52
N THR A 746 10.66 37.71 9.04
CA THR A 746 9.47 38.10 9.80
C THR A 746 8.60 36.87 10.11
N LEU A 747 8.35 36.03 9.11
CA LEU A 747 7.55 34.81 9.29
C LEU A 747 8.25 33.82 10.24
N ALA A 748 9.56 33.65 10.12
CA ALA A 748 10.34 32.83 11.04
C ALA A 748 10.22 33.34 12.48
N ALA A 749 10.33 34.66 12.71
CA ALA A 749 10.20 35.24 14.04
C ALA A 749 8.79 35.10 14.64
N GLN A 750 7.75 35.12 13.82
CA GLN A 750 6.35 35.04 14.26
C GLN A 750 5.85 33.61 14.46
N LEU A 751 6.23 32.69 13.58
CA LEU A 751 5.65 31.34 13.51
C LEU A 751 6.52 30.30 14.22
N VAL A 752 7.82 30.53 14.34
CA VAL A 752 8.69 29.65 15.13
C VAL A 752 8.58 30.06 16.60
N SER A 753 7.78 29.33 17.36
CA SER A 753 7.62 29.59 18.80
C SER A 753 8.97 29.48 19.51
N PRO A 754 9.31 30.40 20.44
CA PRO A 754 10.46 30.19 21.31
C PRO A 754 10.24 28.90 22.13
N PRO A 755 11.31 28.15 22.45
CA PRO A 755 11.19 26.95 23.28
C PRO A 755 10.46 27.28 24.58
N SER A 756 9.60 26.37 25.03
CA SER A 756 8.81 26.56 26.26
C SER A 756 9.69 26.98 27.43
N PHE A 757 9.15 27.77 28.37
CA PHE A 757 9.89 28.24 29.54
C PHE A 757 10.60 27.09 30.28
N ALA A 758 9.95 25.93 30.37
CA ALA A 758 10.52 24.70 30.92
C ALA A 758 11.73 24.16 30.13
N ALA A 759 11.70 24.24 28.79
CA ALA A 759 12.82 23.83 27.93
C ALA A 759 14.02 24.78 28.04
N ARG A 760 13.79 26.10 28.17
CA ARG A 760 14.85 27.09 28.42
C ARG A 760 15.51 26.89 29.79
N ILE A 761 14.74 26.55 30.82
CA ILE A 761 15.26 26.21 32.16
C ILE A 761 16.07 24.92 32.12
N LYS A 762 15.56 23.85 31.49
CA LYS A 762 16.31 22.59 31.31
C LYS A 762 17.64 22.81 30.57
N GLY A 763 17.64 23.67 29.54
CA GLY A 763 18.84 24.03 28.78
C GLY A 763 19.86 24.84 29.59
N LYS A 764 19.40 25.75 30.46
CA LYS A 764 20.28 26.49 31.41
C LYS A 764 20.85 25.57 32.48
N ILE A 765 20.02 24.71 33.10
CA ILE A 765 20.47 23.74 34.11
C ILE A 765 21.52 22.79 33.53
N LYS A 766 21.31 22.27 32.30
CA LYS A 766 22.30 21.43 31.62
C LYS A 766 23.62 22.13 31.31
N ARG A 767 23.60 23.45 31.10
CA ARG A 767 24.81 24.25 30.84
C ARG A 767 25.57 24.56 32.12
N VAL A 768 24.86 24.78 33.24
CA VAL A 768 25.44 24.98 34.57
C VAL A 768 26.00 23.69 35.16
N LEU A 769 25.43 22.53 34.82
CA LEU A 769 25.94 21.21 35.24
C LEU A 769 27.08 20.65 34.34
N LYS A 770 27.45 21.36 33.27
CA LYS A 770 28.50 20.96 32.31
C LYS A 770 29.66 21.97 32.20
N GLY A 771 29.58 23.11 32.90
CA GLY A 771 30.74 23.93 33.23
C GLY A 771 31.19 23.55 34.63
#